data_AF-A0A7I8ESJ8-F1
#
_entry.id   AF-A0A7I8ESJ8-F1
#
_cell.length_a   1.000
_cell.length_b   1.000
_cell.length_c   1.000
_cell.angle_alpha   90.00
_cell.angle_beta   90.00
_cell.angle_gamma   90.00
#
_symmetry.space_group_name_H-M   'P 1'
#
loop_
_entity.id
_entity.type
_entity.pdbx_description
1 polymer ?
#
loop_
_entity_poly.entity_id
_entity_poly.type
_entity_poly.pdbx_seq_one_letter_code
_entity_poly.pdbx_strand_id
1 'polypeptide(L)'
;MENVDHLTFGELIKVFRLRTGLTQVQFAKQLEKSRRSLIDWEAGNSRPQTKGDLLDIARVAQLSEEETTLLLKAGGQDPTPLVWSIPYLPNHYFTGREAILERLANELFVSQPLTVSQPVALSGLGGIGKTQIALEYAYRFYRKYQAVLWVVASDRDKWIASYVTLAEQLNLPEKDAQEQTRVVQAVKQWLQSHSRWLLLLDDVADFSLMRDFLPSLHKGHILLTTRAQAMGGLAHVIEIERMEEENSILFLLHRASLLPLHTPFENATSADIVVARAICNELGRLPLALDQAGAYIEETQCGLSQYLHLYQTHRAALLQRRGSFLPDHPESVATTWSLSFEKIERRSPVAADVLRLCAFFHSDAIPEELIVLSASLEETQLAPLKENPLLLDETIAILGAYSLIQREPRTKTISIHRLVQTVLKDAMEKVTFDWWANTTVLLVNRAFPNGWFDTWSACERIFPHAIAALALIEQAHIVSQEAARLLNQTGGYLKERGRYIEAESMAQRTRDMCEQVLGPDHPLTACSLSNLATLSFALGRYEQADALAQRSLTCLERVLDGKYEVPSDAAFFLATGLNNLASLYHEQGKYDQAELLLVRSLAIWSHTFGPIHPMMAYVQNNLGSLYEDQGQYDDAEALYQQALTVAEHLFGSNHPLVATCLNNLSCLYTNHSDKQEQSEALAKRALSLCEAELGPHHPQTATSLANLASISYMRGDNEQAESLWKRALSINEHVFGLNHTTVARILNNLANLYSAQDQYVQAESFLKRAISIWEMTLGEKHHEMLDLLLNYIVLLHDMNREEEAEQVKRRAKHLAEQLQQVPPPQHDQQETQTYQEMLQRTHHDALDNLDRLHQLTEEALKKHLTQQEREKVDRFRELLWILLEDMQIDPEEQTLPLSLAENIRVGWEIEELLQQSPFIDLDERSDLRHIPGIGYVSDDFPFESAEDMAANAWWTNYSLHGFIAYTRFLVLLRHFTYLPLSTKDQASLRKLRKVIAAWKQDWLEGPLPDIHYTSPSEMALKASNILDQHLFRKKHEEIFQLPDYEVLKRLHSDDIQLANGFRNSMAQRFETVKGQVIEDLKKLGKIP
;
A
#
# COMPACT_ATOMS: atom_id res chain seq x y z
N MET A 1 -30.55 4.50 31.52
CA MET A 1 -30.63 3.21 30.81
C MET A 1 -31.10 2.06 31.69
N GLU A 2 -31.00 2.13 33.03
CA GLU A 2 -31.31 1.01 33.95
C GLU A 2 -32.78 0.53 34.08
N ASN A 3 -33.72 0.87 33.18
CA ASN A 3 -35.12 0.44 33.35
C ASN A 3 -35.96 0.31 32.07
N VAL A 4 -35.34 0.19 30.88
CA VAL A 4 -36.07 0.13 29.59
C VAL A 4 -36.39 -1.32 29.16
N ASP A 5 -35.62 -2.30 29.64
CA ASP A 5 -35.75 -3.72 29.26
C ASP A 5 -37.06 -4.40 29.73
N HIS A 6 -37.78 -3.79 30.68
CA HIS A 6 -39.04 -4.32 31.22
C HIS A 6 -40.29 -3.60 30.68
N LEU A 7 -40.14 -2.63 29.77
CA LEU A 7 -41.26 -1.86 29.24
C LEU A 7 -42.01 -2.58 28.13
N THR A 8 -43.32 -2.44 28.12
CA THR A 8 -44.16 -2.93 27.02
C THR A 8 -43.94 -2.09 25.74
N PHE A 9 -44.30 -2.65 24.58
CA PHE A 9 -44.16 -1.97 23.30
C PHE A 9 -44.76 -0.55 23.26
N GLY A 10 -45.95 -0.35 23.85
CA GLY A 10 -46.60 0.97 23.89
C GLY A 10 -45.88 1.95 24.82
N GLU A 11 -45.32 1.47 25.93
CA GLU A 11 -44.52 2.28 26.84
C GLU A 11 -43.19 2.69 26.20
N LEU A 12 -42.54 1.78 25.45
CA LEU A 12 -41.31 2.07 24.71
C LEU A 12 -41.52 3.19 23.69
N ILE A 13 -42.54 3.09 22.84
CA ILE A 13 -42.85 4.14 21.86
C ILE A 13 -43.11 5.47 22.55
N LYS A 14 -43.87 5.46 23.66
CA LYS A 14 -44.20 6.67 24.40
C LYS A 14 -42.95 7.32 25.00
N VAL A 15 -42.05 6.53 25.59
CA VAL A 15 -40.77 7.01 26.14
C VAL A 15 -39.88 7.56 25.03
N PHE A 16 -39.72 6.83 23.93
CA PHE A 16 -38.89 7.23 22.80
C PHE A 16 -39.41 8.50 22.10
N ARG A 17 -40.73 8.63 21.91
CA ARG A 17 -41.30 9.88 21.40
C ARG A 17 -41.06 11.03 22.36
N LEU A 18 -41.31 10.85 23.66
CA LEU A 18 -41.13 11.94 24.63
C LEU A 18 -39.67 12.42 24.68
N ARG A 19 -38.69 11.53 24.45
CA ARG A 19 -37.27 11.88 24.33
C ARG A 19 -36.97 12.83 23.17
N THR A 20 -37.67 12.72 22.06
CA THR A 20 -37.51 13.63 20.91
C THR A 20 -38.13 15.02 21.11
N GLY A 21 -38.95 15.22 22.15
CA GLY A 21 -39.72 16.45 22.36
C GLY A 21 -40.91 16.64 21.41
N LEU A 22 -41.24 15.66 20.56
CA LEU A 22 -42.30 15.76 19.57
C LEU A 22 -43.69 15.45 20.16
N THR A 23 -44.71 16.22 19.75
CA THR A 23 -46.12 15.90 20.05
C THR A 23 -46.58 14.67 19.27
N GLN A 24 -47.64 13.99 19.74
CA GLN A 24 -48.22 12.84 19.01
C GLN A 24 -48.60 13.17 17.55
N VAL A 25 -49.02 14.42 17.27
CA VAL A 25 -49.37 14.86 15.92
C VAL A 25 -48.13 14.99 15.03
N GLN A 26 -47.06 15.59 15.56
CA GLN A 26 -45.81 15.79 14.81
C GLN A 26 -45.08 14.46 14.57
N PHE A 27 -45.03 13.60 15.58
CA PHE A 27 -44.41 12.28 15.49
C PHE A 27 -45.15 11.38 14.49
N ALA A 28 -46.49 11.36 14.53
CA ALA A 28 -47.29 10.62 13.54
C ALA A 28 -47.11 11.15 12.12
N LYS A 29 -47.00 12.48 11.95
CA LYS A 29 -46.76 13.11 10.64
C LYS A 29 -45.40 12.72 10.04
N GLN A 30 -44.34 12.66 10.85
CA GLN A 30 -43.02 12.22 10.40
C GLN A 30 -42.95 10.72 10.06
N LEU A 31 -43.85 9.92 10.62
CA LEU A 31 -44.01 8.50 10.29
C LEU A 31 -44.96 8.25 9.11
N GLU A 32 -45.56 9.30 8.54
CA GLU A 32 -46.64 9.19 7.54
C GLU A 32 -47.82 8.33 8.00
N LYS A 33 -48.14 8.37 9.31
CA LYS A 33 -49.26 7.63 9.92
C LYS A 33 -50.30 8.56 10.51
N SER A 34 -51.49 8.01 10.76
CA SER A 34 -52.54 8.75 11.45
C SER A 34 -52.21 8.92 12.94
N ARG A 35 -52.57 10.06 13.52
CA ARG A 35 -52.47 10.30 14.97
C ARG A 35 -53.16 9.21 15.78
N ARG A 36 -54.25 8.65 15.28
CA ARG A 36 -55.03 7.59 15.92
C ARG A 36 -54.21 6.31 16.05
N SER A 37 -53.49 5.93 15.01
CA SER A 37 -52.58 4.77 15.01
C SER A 37 -51.51 4.89 16.09
N LEU A 38 -50.92 6.08 16.26
CA LEU A 38 -49.92 6.33 17.30
C LEU A 38 -50.51 6.26 18.73
N ILE A 39 -51.73 6.77 18.93
CA ILE A 39 -52.44 6.65 20.21
C ILE A 39 -52.72 5.18 20.54
N ASP A 40 -53.16 4.40 19.55
CA ASP A 40 -53.44 2.98 19.73
C ASP A 40 -52.15 2.17 19.99
N TRP A 41 -51.01 2.59 19.44
CA TRP A 41 -49.70 2.00 19.72
C TRP A 41 -49.21 2.34 21.13
N GLU A 42 -49.23 3.61 21.54
CA GLU A 42 -48.79 4.04 22.88
C GLU A 42 -49.68 3.46 24.00
N ALA A 43 -50.97 3.21 23.72
CA ALA A 43 -51.89 2.57 24.65
C ALA A 43 -51.76 1.03 24.68
N GLY A 44 -50.95 0.43 23.79
CA GLY A 44 -50.79 -1.02 23.68
C GLY A 44 -51.98 -1.75 23.04
N ASN A 45 -52.94 -1.03 22.46
CA ASN A 45 -54.14 -1.59 21.84
C ASN A 45 -53.88 -2.21 20.46
N SER A 46 -52.82 -1.77 19.78
CA SER A 46 -52.37 -2.34 18.50
C SER A 46 -50.86 -2.23 18.35
N ARG A 47 -50.28 -2.94 17.38
CA ARG A 47 -48.86 -2.88 17.02
C ARG A 47 -48.69 -2.64 15.52
N PRO A 48 -47.59 -2.01 15.07
CA PRO A 48 -47.24 -1.95 13.66
C PRO A 48 -47.10 -3.35 13.08
N GLN A 49 -47.63 -3.57 11.87
CA GLN A 49 -47.67 -4.90 11.26
C GLN A 49 -46.39 -5.24 10.47
N THR A 50 -45.56 -4.23 10.16
CA THR A 50 -44.34 -4.42 9.37
C THR A 50 -43.10 -4.04 10.15
N LYS A 51 -41.99 -4.76 9.91
CA LYS A 51 -40.65 -4.40 10.39
C LYS A 51 -40.22 -3.00 9.95
N GLY A 52 -40.64 -2.57 8.76
CA GLY A 52 -40.37 -1.23 8.24
C GLY A 52 -40.98 -0.12 9.10
N ASP A 53 -42.22 -0.28 9.59
CA ASP A 53 -42.85 0.72 10.47
C ASP A 53 -42.11 0.88 11.81
N LEU A 54 -41.50 -0.21 12.32
CA LEU A 54 -40.68 -0.18 13.53
C LEU A 54 -39.33 0.49 13.30
N LEU A 55 -38.70 0.26 12.15
CA LEU A 55 -37.46 0.95 11.76
C LEU A 55 -37.70 2.45 11.51
N ASP A 56 -38.88 2.82 10.99
CA ASP A 56 -39.27 4.21 10.84
C ASP A 56 -39.43 4.89 12.21
N ILE A 57 -40.05 4.22 13.18
CA ILE A 57 -40.11 4.69 14.58
C ILE A 57 -38.70 4.84 15.16
N ALA A 58 -37.81 3.87 14.93
CA ALA A 58 -36.44 3.92 15.42
C ALA A 58 -35.65 5.10 14.83
N ARG A 59 -35.79 5.33 13.52
CA ARG A 59 -35.18 6.46 12.80
C ARG A 59 -35.70 7.80 13.28
N VAL A 60 -37.03 7.97 13.38
CA VAL A 60 -37.65 9.23 13.82
C VAL A 60 -37.37 9.50 15.29
N ALA A 61 -37.28 8.46 16.12
CA ALA A 61 -36.91 8.58 17.52
C ALA A 61 -35.40 8.66 17.80
N GLN A 62 -34.56 8.57 16.76
CA GLN A 62 -33.10 8.56 16.85
C GLN A 62 -32.60 7.52 17.87
N LEU A 63 -33.04 6.28 17.71
CA LEU A 63 -32.66 5.18 18.60
C LEU A 63 -31.27 4.65 18.27
N SER A 64 -30.54 4.19 19.29
CA SER A 64 -29.31 3.41 19.10
C SER A 64 -29.61 2.02 18.50
N GLU A 65 -28.58 1.29 18.07
CA GLU A 65 -28.73 -0.06 17.53
C GLU A 65 -29.32 -1.05 18.56
N GLU A 66 -28.92 -0.91 19.82
CA GLU A 66 -29.47 -1.67 20.96
C GLU A 66 -30.95 -1.34 21.22
N GLU A 67 -31.30 -0.06 21.20
CA GLU A 67 -32.69 0.41 21.40
C GLU A 67 -33.60 0.02 20.22
N THR A 68 -33.06 0.02 19.00
CA THR A 68 -33.76 -0.44 17.80
C THR A 68 -34.01 -1.94 17.86
N THR A 69 -33.03 -2.72 18.30
CA THR A 69 -33.15 -4.15 18.54
C THR A 69 -34.22 -4.45 19.59
N LEU A 70 -34.27 -3.65 20.65
CA LEU A 70 -35.25 -3.76 21.73
C LEU A 70 -36.67 -3.41 21.24
N LEU A 71 -36.83 -2.36 20.44
CA LEU A 71 -38.09 -1.99 19.80
C LEU A 71 -38.59 -3.08 18.83
N LEU A 72 -37.70 -3.66 18.02
CA LEU A 72 -38.01 -4.73 17.08
C LEU A 72 -38.47 -6.00 17.81
N LYS A 73 -37.76 -6.40 18.88
CA LYS A 73 -38.15 -7.52 19.75
C LYS A 73 -39.50 -7.27 20.41
N ALA A 74 -39.73 -6.08 20.99
CA ALA A 74 -40.99 -5.72 21.62
C ALA A 74 -42.17 -5.66 20.62
N GLY A 75 -41.88 -5.29 19.37
CA GLY A 75 -42.82 -5.29 18.24
C GLY A 75 -43.08 -6.66 17.63
N GLY A 76 -42.38 -7.72 18.06
CA GLY A 76 -42.52 -9.09 17.56
C GLY A 76 -41.91 -9.32 16.17
N GLN A 77 -40.93 -8.51 15.77
CA GLN A 77 -40.22 -8.64 14.50
C GLN A 77 -38.80 -9.18 14.72
N ASP A 78 -38.30 -9.94 13.75
CA ASP A 78 -36.93 -10.45 13.76
C ASP A 78 -35.93 -9.27 13.79
N PRO A 79 -35.03 -9.19 14.78
CA PRO A 79 -34.11 -8.07 14.95
C PRO A 79 -32.97 -8.01 13.93
N THR A 80 -32.79 -9.00 13.05
CA THR A 80 -31.72 -9.01 12.04
C THR A 80 -31.76 -7.77 11.14
N PRO A 81 -30.72 -6.92 11.08
CA PRO A 81 -30.74 -5.72 10.23
C PRO A 81 -30.91 -6.10 8.74
N LEU A 82 -31.62 -5.27 7.98
CA LEU A 82 -31.66 -5.40 6.51
C LEU A 82 -30.25 -5.25 5.98
N VAL A 83 -29.72 -6.27 5.32
CA VAL A 83 -28.43 -6.14 4.63
C VAL A 83 -28.65 -5.30 3.37
N TRP A 84 -27.95 -4.17 3.27
CA TRP A 84 -28.10 -3.21 2.17
C TRP A 84 -26.73 -2.85 1.61
N SER A 85 -26.46 -3.27 0.37
CA SER A 85 -25.17 -3.05 -0.26
C SER A 85 -25.21 -2.04 -1.42
N ILE A 86 -26.34 -1.39 -1.68
CA ILE A 86 -26.44 -0.47 -2.82
C ILE A 86 -25.59 0.78 -2.54
N PRO A 87 -24.60 1.09 -3.39
CA PRO A 87 -23.67 2.19 -3.13
C PRO A 87 -24.25 3.57 -3.54
N TYR A 88 -25.39 3.60 -4.23
CA TYR A 88 -25.98 4.82 -4.78
C TYR A 88 -27.16 5.30 -3.96
N LEU A 89 -27.26 6.62 -3.74
CA LEU A 89 -28.43 7.27 -3.14
C LEU A 89 -29.67 7.21 -4.05
N PRO A 90 -30.89 7.36 -3.49
CA PRO A 90 -32.11 7.45 -4.29
C PRO A 90 -32.08 8.62 -5.27
N ASN A 91 -32.58 8.41 -6.48
CA ASN A 91 -32.69 9.47 -7.47
C ASN A 91 -33.99 10.27 -7.28
N HIS A 92 -33.88 11.49 -6.76
CA HIS A 92 -35.05 12.34 -6.48
C HIS A 92 -35.81 12.82 -7.73
N TYR A 93 -35.19 12.76 -8.91
CA TYR A 93 -35.81 13.15 -10.18
C TYR A 93 -36.41 11.96 -10.94
N PHE A 94 -36.36 10.74 -10.40
CA PHE A 94 -36.94 9.57 -11.07
C PHE A 94 -38.42 9.83 -11.41
N THR A 95 -38.77 9.74 -12.69
CA THR A 95 -40.09 10.13 -13.20
C THR A 95 -40.67 9.04 -14.10
N GLY A 96 -41.92 8.66 -13.82
CA GLY A 96 -42.66 7.68 -14.61
C GLY A 96 -42.16 6.23 -14.45
N ARG A 97 -42.34 5.41 -15.49
CA ARG A 97 -41.97 3.98 -15.53
C ARG A 97 -42.69 3.07 -14.53
N GLU A 98 -43.82 3.53 -13.98
CA GLU A 98 -44.63 2.75 -13.04
C GLU A 98 -45.05 1.38 -13.62
N ALA A 99 -45.49 1.34 -14.88
CA ALA A 99 -45.83 0.08 -15.54
C ALA A 99 -44.65 -0.91 -15.60
N ILE A 100 -43.41 -0.42 -15.73
CA ILE A 100 -42.19 -1.25 -15.72
C ILE A 100 -41.89 -1.72 -14.31
N LEU A 101 -41.98 -0.85 -13.31
CA LEU A 101 -41.76 -1.21 -11.90
C LEU A 101 -42.81 -2.21 -11.40
N GLU A 102 -44.08 -2.02 -11.78
CA GLU A 102 -45.17 -2.97 -11.50
C GLU A 102 -44.94 -4.29 -12.23
N ARG A 103 -44.51 -4.26 -13.50
CA ARG A 103 -44.15 -5.47 -14.24
C ARG A 103 -42.97 -6.20 -13.58
N LEU A 104 -41.92 -5.50 -13.17
CA LEU A 104 -40.81 -6.06 -12.39
C LEU A 104 -41.29 -6.69 -11.09
N ALA A 105 -42.16 -6.00 -10.35
CA ALA A 105 -42.75 -6.53 -9.13
C ALA A 105 -43.59 -7.79 -9.41
N ASN A 106 -44.35 -7.82 -10.50
CA ASN A 106 -45.15 -8.98 -10.88
C ASN A 106 -44.27 -10.15 -11.35
N GLU A 107 -43.28 -9.92 -12.20
CA GLU A 107 -42.39 -10.97 -12.68
C GLU A 107 -41.55 -11.57 -11.53
N LEU A 108 -41.11 -10.74 -10.59
CA LEU A 108 -40.37 -11.21 -9.42
C LEU A 108 -41.25 -11.85 -8.35
N PHE A 109 -42.52 -11.48 -8.18
CA PHE A 109 -43.37 -11.99 -7.08
C PHE A 109 -44.56 -12.89 -7.48
N VAL A 110 -45.00 -12.95 -8.75
CA VAL A 110 -46.31 -13.52 -9.13
C VAL A 110 -46.23 -14.88 -9.86
N SER A 111 -45.06 -15.42 -10.22
CA SER A 111 -45.00 -16.69 -10.95
C SER A 111 -44.36 -17.84 -10.17
N GLN A 112 -45.25 -18.60 -9.53
CA GLN A 112 -45.14 -19.99 -9.03
C GLN A 112 -44.55 -20.23 -7.61
N PRO A 113 -45.38 -20.64 -6.63
CA PRO A 113 -44.95 -20.97 -5.27
C PRO A 113 -44.11 -22.27 -5.13
N LEU A 114 -43.69 -22.89 -6.25
CA LEU A 114 -42.98 -24.18 -6.26
C LEU A 114 -41.82 -24.28 -7.28
N THR A 115 -41.44 -23.21 -8.00
CA THR A 115 -40.32 -23.24 -8.97
C THR A 115 -39.27 -22.17 -8.70
N VAL A 116 -38.02 -22.47 -9.09
CA VAL A 116 -36.87 -21.55 -9.07
C VAL A 116 -37.23 -20.25 -9.78
N SER A 117 -37.04 -19.10 -9.13
CA SER A 117 -37.27 -17.79 -9.75
C SER A 117 -36.28 -17.61 -10.89
N GLN A 118 -36.73 -17.46 -12.14
CA GLN A 118 -35.82 -17.12 -13.24
C GLN A 118 -35.29 -15.68 -13.06
N PRO A 119 -34.01 -15.40 -13.41
CA PRO A 119 -33.52 -14.02 -13.42
C PRO A 119 -34.32 -13.12 -14.35
N VAL A 120 -34.50 -11.85 -13.98
CA VAL A 120 -35.12 -10.83 -14.82
C VAL A 120 -34.05 -9.86 -15.30
N ALA A 121 -34.07 -9.51 -16.58
CA ALA A 121 -33.08 -8.66 -17.21
C ALA A 121 -33.70 -7.41 -17.82
N LEU A 122 -33.17 -6.25 -17.45
CA LEU A 122 -33.44 -4.98 -18.12
C LEU A 122 -32.45 -4.81 -19.27
N SER A 123 -32.95 -4.81 -20.51
CA SER A 123 -32.14 -4.61 -21.71
C SER A 123 -32.54 -3.33 -22.44
N GLY A 124 -31.60 -2.67 -23.11
CA GLY A 124 -31.86 -1.44 -23.86
C GLY A 124 -30.62 -0.60 -24.13
N LEU A 125 -30.81 0.52 -24.83
CA LEU A 125 -29.72 1.42 -25.26
C LEU A 125 -28.95 2.05 -24.08
N GLY A 126 -27.75 2.56 -24.35
CA GLY A 126 -26.98 3.35 -23.39
C GLY A 126 -27.73 4.64 -22.98
N GLY A 127 -27.72 5.00 -21.71
CA GLY A 127 -28.39 6.20 -21.19
C GLY A 127 -29.93 6.11 -21.10
N ILE A 128 -30.53 4.94 -21.36
CA ILE A 128 -31.99 4.73 -21.30
C ILE A 128 -32.54 4.60 -19.86
N GLY A 129 -31.65 4.52 -18.85
CA GLY A 129 -32.02 4.48 -17.43
C GLY A 129 -32.16 3.08 -16.80
N LYS A 130 -31.60 2.01 -17.39
CA LYS A 130 -31.68 0.64 -16.84
C LYS A 130 -31.25 0.55 -15.37
N THR A 131 -30.04 1.02 -15.07
CA THR A 131 -29.46 1.06 -13.72
C THR A 131 -30.36 1.87 -12.77
N GLN A 132 -30.91 2.99 -13.23
CA GLN A 132 -31.81 3.82 -12.43
C GLN A 132 -33.16 3.13 -12.14
N ILE A 133 -33.72 2.38 -13.08
CA ILE A 133 -34.95 1.59 -12.86
C ILE A 133 -34.68 0.47 -11.84
N ALA A 134 -33.52 -0.20 -11.94
CA ALA A 134 -33.14 -1.25 -10.99
C ALA A 134 -32.95 -0.70 -9.56
N LEU A 135 -32.31 0.46 -9.43
CA LEU A 135 -32.15 1.17 -8.15
C LEU A 135 -33.50 1.62 -7.58
N GLU A 136 -34.36 2.22 -8.40
CA GLU A 136 -35.69 2.67 -7.97
C GLU A 136 -36.54 1.48 -7.49
N TYR A 137 -36.50 0.36 -8.20
CA TYR A 137 -37.16 -0.87 -7.78
C TYR A 137 -36.66 -1.30 -6.39
N ALA A 138 -35.35 -1.33 -6.18
CA ALA A 138 -34.79 -1.69 -4.88
C ALA A 138 -35.26 -0.76 -3.77
N TYR A 139 -35.20 0.56 -3.98
CA TYR A 139 -35.64 1.55 -3.00
C TYR A 139 -37.15 1.52 -2.70
N ARG A 140 -37.99 1.16 -3.67
CA ARG A 140 -39.45 1.03 -3.43
C ARG A 140 -39.84 -0.30 -2.81
N PHE A 141 -39.14 -1.38 -3.16
CA PHE A 141 -39.53 -2.75 -2.81
C PHE A 141 -38.62 -3.41 -1.77
N TYR A 142 -37.60 -2.74 -1.21
CA TYR A 142 -36.67 -3.31 -0.22
C TYR A 142 -37.37 -3.98 0.96
N ARG A 143 -38.55 -3.46 1.37
CA ARG A 143 -39.35 -4.00 2.49
C ARG A 143 -39.82 -5.43 2.28
N LYS A 144 -39.81 -5.92 1.03
CA LYS A 144 -40.12 -7.32 0.69
C LYS A 144 -38.93 -8.26 0.84
N TYR A 145 -37.73 -7.73 1.06
CA TYR A 145 -36.47 -8.46 1.12
C TYR A 145 -35.83 -8.38 2.52
N GLN A 146 -35.01 -9.38 2.85
CA GLN A 146 -34.13 -9.43 4.02
C GLN A 146 -32.71 -8.96 3.69
N ALA A 147 -32.33 -9.02 2.41
CA ALA A 147 -31.07 -8.51 1.90
C ALA A 147 -31.27 -7.93 0.50
N VAL A 148 -30.63 -6.79 0.22
CA VAL A 148 -30.55 -6.19 -1.11
C VAL A 148 -29.08 -5.98 -1.44
N LEU A 149 -28.62 -6.77 -2.41
CA LEU A 149 -27.23 -6.97 -2.75
C LEU A 149 -26.93 -6.41 -4.15
N TRP A 150 -25.74 -5.86 -4.35
CA TRP A 150 -25.29 -5.13 -5.54
C TRP A 150 -23.97 -5.70 -6.01
N VAL A 151 -23.91 -6.02 -7.30
CA VAL A 151 -22.72 -6.58 -7.96
C VAL A 151 -22.47 -5.82 -9.24
N VAL A 152 -21.25 -5.33 -9.41
CA VAL A 152 -20.79 -4.79 -10.68
C VAL A 152 -20.33 -5.96 -11.54
N ALA A 153 -21.03 -6.22 -12.64
CA ALA A 153 -20.99 -7.48 -13.38
C ALA A 153 -20.41 -7.34 -14.81
N SER A 154 -19.55 -6.35 -15.05
CA SER A 154 -19.00 -6.09 -16.39
C SER A 154 -17.96 -7.10 -16.85
N ASP A 155 -17.19 -7.67 -15.92
CA ASP A 155 -16.10 -8.61 -16.18
C ASP A 155 -15.84 -9.48 -14.92
N ARG A 156 -15.09 -10.58 -15.10
CA ARG A 156 -14.87 -11.58 -14.05
C ARG A 156 -14.22 -11.00 -12.79
N ASP A 157 -13.29 -10.06 -12.94
CA ASP A 157 -12.58 -9.47 -11.81
C ASP A 157 -13.54 -8.63 -10.95
N LYS A 158 -14.42 -7.85 -11.57
CA LYS A 158 -15.45 -7.10 -10.85
C LYS A 158 -16.52 -7.97 -10.20
N TRP A 159 -16.84 -9.12 -10.81
CA TRP A 159 -17.66 -10.13 -10.17
C TRP A 159 -17.02 -10.62 -8.86
N ILE A 160 -15.74 -11.01 -8.90
CA ILE A 160 -15.01 -11.48 -7.73
C ILE A 160 -14.92 -10.40 -6.66
N ALA A 161 -14.50 -9.18 -7.02
CA ALA A 161 -14.38 -8.07 -6.09
C ALA A 161 -15.72 -7.75 -5.41
N SER A 162 -16.82 -7.73 -6.17
CA SER A 162 -18.16 -7.56 -5.60
C SER A 162 -18.52 -8.68 -4.62
N TYR A 163 -18.18 -9.94 -4.93
CA TYR A 163 -18.47 -11.08 -4.06
C TYR A 163 -17.67 -11.07 -2.76
N VAL A 164 -16.43 -10.55 -2.78
CA VAL A 164 -15.64 -10.31 -1.57
C VAL A 164 -16.32 -9.28 -0.69
N THR A 165 -16.70 -8.12 -1.24
CA THR A 165 -17.45 -7.09 -0.50
C THR A 165 -18.78 -7.62 0.05
N LEU A 166 -19.49 -8.46 -0.72
CA LEU A 166 -20.72 -9.09 -0.24
C LEU A 166 -20.46 -10.06 0.91
N ALA A 167 -19.38 -10.85 0.88
CA ALA A 167 -19.03 -11.75 1.97
C ALA A 167 -18.75 -11.00 3.27
N GLU A 168 -18.09 -9.85 3.20
CA GLU A 168 -17.88 -8.95 4.34
C GLU A 168 -19.19 -8.39 4.89
N GLN A 169 -20.06 -7.86 4.01
CA GLN A 169 -21.34 -7.26 4.41
C GLN A 169 -22.35 -8.27 4.95
N LEU A 170 -22.32 -9.50 4.43
CA LEU A 170 -23.07 -10.64 4.95
C LEU A 170 -22.42 -11.24 6.20
N ASN A 171 -21.24 -10.75 6.58
CA ASN A 171 -20.41 -11.23 7.68
C ASN A 171 -20.21 -12.77 7.65
N LEU A 172 -19.87 -13.29 6.47
CA LEU A 172 -19.62 -14.72 6.28
C LEU A 172 -18.30 -15.13 6.97
N PRO A 173 -18.22 -16.34 7.55
CA PRO A 173 -16.97 -16.88 8.08
C PRO A 173 -15.84 -16.89 7.04
N GLU A 174 -16.22 -17.10 5.78
CA GLU A 174 -15.33 -17.12 4.63
C GLU A 174 -15.05 -15.73 4.04
N LYS A 175 -15.39 -14.62 4.72
CA LYS A 175 -15.07 -13.27 4.20
C LYS A 175 -13.57 -13.05 4.01
N ASP A 176 -12.77 -13.66 4.88
CA ASP A 176 -11.31 -13.66 4.82
C ASP A 176 -10.79 -14.95 4.15
N ALA A 177 -11.68 -15.70 3.46
CA ALA A 177 -11.37 -17.05 3.04
C ALA A 177 -10.29 -17.09 1.97
N GLN A 178 -9.58 -18.21 2.11
CA GLN A 178 -8.36 -18.44 1.43
C GLN A 178 -8.46 -18.81 -0.07
N GLU A 179 -9.65 -18.81 -0.62
CA GLU A 179 -9.79 -18.98 -2.03
C GLU A 179 -10.89 -18.04 -2.48
N GLN A 180 -10.64 -17.18 -3.45
CA GLN A 180 -11.69 -16.33 -4.02
C GLN A 180 -12.83 -17.21 -4.53
N THR A 181 -12.52 -18.41 -5.04
CA THR A 181 -13.50 -19.44 -5.35
C THR A 181 -14.31 -19.85 -4.11
N ARG A 182 -13.69 -19.99 -2.94
CA ARG A 182 -14.37 -20.31 -1.67
C ARG A 182 -15.23 -19.16 -1.16
N VAL A 183 -14.77 -17.91 -1.27
CA VAL A 183 -15.59 -16.72 -1.02
C VAL A 183 -16.82 -16.73 -1.93
N VAL A 184 -16.60 -16.96 -3.23
CA VAL A 184 -17.68 -17.05 -4.22
C VAL A 184 -18.62 -18.20 -3.90
N GLN A 185 -18.12 -19.38 -3.52
CA GLN A 185 -18.95 -20.50 -3.10
C GLN A 185 -19.71 -20.20 -1.81
N ALA A 186 -19.12 -19.52 -0.83
CA ALA A 186 -19.77 -19.17 0.42
C ALA A 186 -20.95 -18.21 0.18
N VAL A 187 -20.74 -17.17 -0.64
CA VAL A 187 -21.82 -16.28 -1.06
C VAL A 187 -22.89 -17.06 -1.84
N LYS A 188 -22.51 -17.96 -2.76
CA LYS A 188 -23.46 -18.83 -3.47
C LYS A 188 -24.27 -19.71 -2.53
N GLN A 189 -23.63 -20.33 -1.54
CA GLN A 189 -24.29 -21.16 -0.53
C GLN A 189 -25.21 -20.31 0.35
N TRP A 190 -24.80 -19.09 0.69
CA TRP A 190 -25.66 -18.16 1.41
C TRP A 190 -26.92 -17.83 0.60
N LEU A 191 -26.76 -17.49 -0.68
CA LEU A 191 -27.86 -17.22 -1.61
C LEU A 191 -28.78 -18.45 -1.80
N GLN A 192 -28.23 -19.67 -1.76
CA GLN A 192 -29.00 -20.92 -1.84
C GLN A 192 -29.82 -21.20 -0.58
N SER A 193 -29.23 -20.95 0.60
CA SER A 193 -29.81 -21.28 1.90
C SER A 193 -30.80 -20.23 2.40
N HIS A 194 -30.64 -18.98 2.01
CA HIS A 194 -31.50 -17.88 2.41
C HIS A 194 -32.58 -17.59 1.37
N SER A 195 -33.67 -16.96 1.82
CA SER A 195 -34.80 -16.58 0.98
C SER A 195 -35.09 -15.09 1.11
N ARG A 196 -35.86 -14.54 0.17
CA ARG A 196 -36.23 -13.11 0.17
C ARG A 196 -35.01 -12.18 0.13
N TRP A 197 -33.98 -12.52 -0.62
CA TRP A 197 -32.93 -11.57 -0.99
C TRP A 197 -33.17 -11.06 -2.42
N LEU A 198 -32.67 -9.86 -2.73
CA LEU A 198 -32.61 -9.29 -4.08
C LEU A 198 -31.14 -9.12 -4.46
N LEU A 199 -30.71 -9.72 -5.56
CA LEU A 199 -29.37 -9.56 -6.13
C LEU A 199 -29.45 -8.72 -7.41
N LEU A 200 -28.83 -7.55 -7.39
CA LEU A 200 -28.74 -6.62 -8.51
C LEU A 200 -27.40 -6.79 -9.21
N LEU A 201 -27.43 -7.16 -10.49
CA LEU A 201 -26.23 -7.31 -11.32
C LEU A 201 -26.19 -6.18 -12.36
N ASP A 202 -25.25 -5.24 -12.22
CA ASP A 202 -25.18 -4.08 -13.11
C ASP A 202 -24.13 -4.25 -14.22
N ASP A 203 -24.51 -3.85 -15.44
CA ASP A 203 -23.69 -3.86 -16.66
C ASP A 203 -23.17 -5.25 -17.05
N VAL A 204 -24.03 -6.27 -16.99
CA VAL A 204 -23.68 -7.64 -17.42
C VAL A 204 -23.33 -7.66 -18.91
N ALA A 205 -22.04 -7.86 -19.21
CA ALA A 205 -21.51 -7.93 -20.57
C ALA A 205 -21.31 -9.38 -21.06
N ASP A 206 -20.80 -10.26 -20.20
CA ASP A 206 -20.56 -11.68 -20.50
C ASP A 206 -21.46 -12.59 -19.66
N PHE A 207 -22.41 -13.25 -20.32
CA PHE A 207 -23.36 -14.16 -19.69
C PHE A 207 -22.77 -15.52 -19.31
N SER A 208 -21.61 -15.89 -19.87
CA SER A 208 -20.96 -17.16 -19.51
C SER A 208 -20.58 -17.20 -18.03
N LEU A 209 -20.17 -16.04 -17.49
CA LEU A 209 -19.78 -15.85 -16.10
C LEU A 209 -20.95 -16.06 -15.12
N MET A 210 -22.21 -15.85 -15.53
CA MET A 210 -23.35 -16.01 -14.63
C MET A 210 -23.44 -17.41 -14.02
N ARG A 211 -23.00 -18.45 -14.74
CA ARG A 211 -22.97 -19.84 -14.23
C ARG A 211 -21.95 -20.03 -13.10
N ASP A 212 -20.84 -19.29 -13.17
CA ASP A 212 -19.75 -19.39 -12.23
C ASP A 212 -20.14 -18.75 -10.88
N PHE A 213 -20.85 -17.61 -10.94
CA PHE A 213 -21.15 -16.80 -9.75
C PHE A 213 -22.55 -17.01 -9.19
N LEU A 214 -23.55 -17.38 -9.99
CA LEU A 214 -24.92 -17.54 -9.49
C LEU A 214 -25.20 -18.98 -9.03
N PRO A 215 -26.05 -19.17 -8.01
CA PRO A 215 -26.47 -20.50 -7.59
C PRO A 215 -27.44 -21.13 -8.60
N SER A 216 -27.35 -22.44 -8.79
CA SER A 216 -28.24 -23.21 -9.69
C SER A 216 -29.69 -23.28 -9.20
N LEU A 217 -29.90 -23.20 -7.89
CA LEU A 217 -31.21 -23.16 -7.24
C LEU A 217 -31.22 -22.00 -6.24
N HIS A 218 -32.25 -21.16 -6.27
CA HIS A 218 -32.37 -20.06 -5.31
C HIS A 218 -33.82 -19.74 -4.96
N LYS A 219 -33.99 -19.15 -3.76
CA LYS A 219 -35.26 -18.68 -3.21
C LYS A 219 -35.29 -17.14 -3.05
N GLY A 220 -34.37 -16.46 -3.73
CA GLY A 220 -34.34 -15.00 -3.87
C GLY A 220 -34.47 -14.58 -5.33
N HIS A 221 -34.46 -13.27 -5.54
CA HIS A 221 -34.70 -12.64 -6.83
C HIS A 221 -33.42 -12.08 -7.41
N ILE A 222 -33.25 -12.25 -8.72
CA ILE A 222 -32.09 -11.73 -9.46
C ILE A 222 -32.63 -10.76 -10.51
N LEU A 223 -32.15 -9.52 -10.44
CA LEU A 223 -32.45 -8.47 -11.41
C LEU A 223 -31.14 -7.95 -11.98
N LEU A 224 -31.03 -7.93 -13.31
CA LEU A 224 -29.79 -7.52 -13.96
C LEU A 224 -30.00 -6.45 -15.03
N THR A 225 -28.97 -5.65 -15.30
CA THR A 225 -28.94 -4.69 -16.41
C THR A 225 -27.94 -5.14 -17.46
N THR A 226 -28.31 -5.02 -18.74
CA THR A 226 -27.41 -5.38 -19.85
C THR A 226 -27.67 -4.52 -21.09
N ARG A 227 -26.69 -4.50 -22.00
CA ARG A 227 -26.83 -3.96 -23.36
C ARG A 227 -27.15 -5.03 -24.39
N ALA A 228 -27.02 -6.32 -24.05
CA ALA A 228 -27.27 -7.40 -24.99
C ALA A 228 -28.76 -7.54 -25.30
N GLN A 229 -29.08 -7.65 -26.59
CA GLN A 229 -30.46 -7.78 -27.05
C GLN A 229 -30.97 -9.23 -27.09
N ALA A 230 -30.06 -10.22 -27.07
CA ALA A 230 -30.40 -11.64 -27.12
C ALA A 230 -29.75 -12.41 -25.97
N MET A 231 -30.56 -13.15 -25.21
CA MET A 231 -30.18 -13.80 -23.95
C MET A 231 -30.35 -15.32 -23.94
N GLY A 232 -30.80 -15.91 -25.06
CA GLY A 232 -30.85 -17.36 -25.25
C GLY A 232 -31.65 -18.15 -24.18
N GLY A 233 -32.57 -17.51 -23.45
CA GLY A 233 -33.36 -18.14 -22.38
C GLY A 233 -32.76 -18.06 -20.97
N LEU A 234 -31.62 -17.39 -20.78
CA LEU A 234 -30.95 -17.27 -19.46
C LEU A 234 -31.70 -16.38 -18.46
N ALA A 235 -32.45 -15.40 -18.96
CA ALA A 235 -33.24 -14.47 -18.16
C ALA A 235 -34.51 -14.08 -18.92
N HIS A 236 -35.56 -13.71 -18.18
CA HIS A 236 -36.71 -13.05 -18.77
C HIS A 236 -36.36 -11.59 -19.06
N VAL A 237 -36.41 -11.19 -20.33
CA VAL A 237 -35.97 -9.86 -20.77
C VAL A 237 -37.13 -8.89 -20.80
N ILE A 238 -37.00 -7.80 -20.04
CA ILE A 238 -37.83 -6.60 -20.18
C ILE A 238 -37.01 -5.60 -20.99
N GLU A 239 -37.44 -5.38 -22.23
CA GLU A 239 -36.86 -4.35 -23.08
C GLU A 239 -37.31 -2.96 -22.60
N ILE A 240 -36.34 -2.11 -22.30
CA ILE A 240 -36.56 -0.74 -21.84
C ILE A 240 -36.56 0.17 -23.06
N GLU A 241 -37.75 0.67 -23.39
CA GLU A 241 -37.95 1.63 -24.46
C GLU A 241 -37.65 3.07 -24.00
N ARG A 242 -37.72 4.02 -24.93
CA ARG A 242 -37.63 5.46 -24.65
C ARG A 242 -38.72 5.92 -23.68
N MET A 243 -38.54 7.07 -23.03
CA MET A 243 -39.58 7.59 -22.14
C MET A 243 -40.84 7.89 -22.94
N GLU A 244 -42.00 7.59 -22.35
CA GLU A 244 -43.28 8.08 -22.85
C GLU A 244 -43.30 9.60 -22.88
N GLU A 245 -44.10 10.16 -23.79
CA GLU A 245 -44.08 11.60 -24.06
C GLU A 245 -44.38 12.44 -22.81
N GLU A 246 -45.48 12.15 -22.12
CA GLU A 246 -45.88 12.88 -20.91
C GLU A 246 -44.83 12.75 -19.81
N ASN A 247 -44.33 11.54 -19.56
CA ASN A 247 -43.28 11.27 -18.58
C ASN A 247 -41.97 11.99 -18.93
N SER A 248 -41.62 12.09 -20.21
CA SER A 248 -40.41 12.80 -20.66
C SER A 248 -40.52 14.32 -20.44
N ILE A 249 -41.70 14.89 -20.69
CA ILE A 249 -41.98 16.31 -20.47
C ILE A 249 -41.98 16.60 -18.97
N LEU A 250 -42.70 15.79 -18.18
CA LEU A 250 -42.76 15.93 -16.73
C LEU A 250 -41.37 15.89 -16.10
N PHE A 251 -40.56 14.92 -16.52
CA PHE A 251 -39.17 14.78 -16.07
C PHE A 251 -38.35 16.04 -16.36
N LEU A 252 -38.40 16.55 -17.59
CA LEU A 252 -37.68 17.77 -17.97
C LEU A 252 -38.14 18.99 -17.15
N LEU A 253 -39.44 19.15 -16.92
CA LEU A 253 -39.99 20.28 -16.15
C LEU A 253 -39.58 20.23 -14.68
N HIS A 254 -39.58 19.04 -14.07
CA HIS A 254 -39.06 18.85 -12.71
C HIS A 254 -37.57 19.12 -12.62
N ARG A 255 -36.78 18.55 -13.55
CA ARG A 255 -35.32 18.71 -13.54
C ARG A 255 -34.89 20.15 -13.82
N ALA A 256 -35.63 20.88 -14.65
CA ALA A 256 -35.39 22.29 -14.93
C ALA A 256 -35.89 23.23 -13.81
N SER A 257 -36.43 22.69 -12.71
CA SER A 257 -37.03 23.46 -11.60
C SER A 257 -38.15 24.41 -12.04
N LEU A 258 -38.83 24.09 -13.15
CA LEU A 258 -40.00 24.82 -13.66
C LEU A 258 -41.32 24.31 -13.07
N LEU A 259 -41.32 23.07 -12.59
CA LEU A 259 -42.41 22.45 -11.86
C LEU A 259 -41.85 21.83 -10.57
N PRO A 260 -42.36 22.17 -9.36
CA PRO A 260 -41.84 21.62 -8.12
C PRO A 260 -41.88 20.09 -8.11
N LEU A 261 -40.90 19.45 -7.47
CA LEU A 261 -40.84 17.99 -7.35
C LEU A 261 -42.16 17.40 -6.79
N HIS A 262 -42.55 16.24 -7.31
CA HIS A 262 -43.79 15.52 -6.96
C HIS A 262 -45.10 16.21 -7.36
N THR A 263 -45.06 17.34 -8.08
CA THR A 263 -46.26 17.96 -8.63
C THR A 263 -46.70 17.21 -9.89
N PRO A 264 -47.98 16.85 -10.05
CA PRO A 264 -48.41 16.03 -11.17
C PRO A 264 -48.46 16.85 -12.48
N PHE A 265 -48.51 16.15 -13.61
CA PHE A 265 -48.41 16.73 -14.96
C PHE A 265 -49.49 17.76 -15.27
N GLU A 266 -50.69 17.63 -14.71
CA GLU A 266 -51.82 18.56 -14.94
C GLU A 266 -51.55 19.99 -14.46
N ASN A 267 -50.56 20.16 -13.58
CA ASN A 267 -50.18 21.46 -13.05
C ASN A 267 -49.16 22.20 -13.92
N ALA A 268 -48.62 21.56 -14.96
CA ALA A 268 -47.73 22.21 -15.92
C ALA A 268 -48.50 23.18 -16.82
N THR A 269 -47.90 24.35 -17.12
CA THR A 269 -48.57 25.32 -17.98
C THR A 269 -48.62 24.84 -19.43
N SER A 270 -49.70 25.16 -20.16
CA SER A 270 -49.83 24.77 -21.56
C SER A 270 -48.72 25.35 -22.46
N ALA A 271 -48.15 26.49 -22.09
CA ALA A 271 -47.02 27.09 -22.80
C ALA A 271 -45.73 26.27 -22.61
N ASP A 272 -45.43 25.88 -21.36
CA ASP A 272 -44.23 25.09 -21.05
C ASP A 272 -44.31 23.69 -21.65
N ILE A 273 -45.48 23.04 -21.62
CA ILE A 273 -45.71 21.72 -22.23
C ILE A 273 -45.35 21.72 -23.72
N VAL A 274 -45.73 22.76 -24.46
CA VAL A 274 -45.48 22.82 -25.91
C VAL A 274 -43.98 22.87 -26.22
N VAL A 275 -43.24 23.71 -25.50
CA VAL A 275 -41.79 23.87 -25.74
C VAL A 275 -41.02 22.66 -25.19
N ALA A 276 -41.37 22.18 -24.00
CA ALA A 276 -40.76 20.98 -23.41
C ALA A 276 -40.98 19.74 -24.29
N ARG A 277 -42.15 19.59 -24.92
CA ARG A 277 -42.41 18.52 -25.91
C ARG A 277 -41.44 18.59 -27.08
N ALA A 278 -41.20 19.78 -27.63
CA ALA A 278 -40.27 19.96 -28.74
C ALA A 278 -38.84 19.57 -28.33
N ILE A 279 -38.39 19.98 -27.14
CA ILE A 279 -37.09 19.56 -26.59
C ILE A 279 -37.04 18.03 -26.41
N CYS A 280 -38.07 17.41 -25.83
CA CYS A 280 -38.10 15.98 -25.61
C CYS A 280 -38.01 15.18 -26.91
N ASN A 281 -38.65 15.67 -27.98
CA ASN A 281 -38.59 15.05 -29.30
C ASN A 281 -37.20 15.17 -29.93
N GLU A 282 -36.58 16.35 -29.86
CA GLU A 282 -35.19 16.55 -30.32
C GLU A 282 -34.19 15.67 -29.58
N LEU A 283 -34.40 15.50 -28.27
CA LEU A 283 -33.52 14.70 -27.42
C LEU A 283 -33.76 13.19 -27.51
N GLY A 284 -34.73 12.76 -28.31
CA GLY A 284 -35.07 11.34 -28.49
C GLY A 284 -35.69 10.70 -27.25
N ARG A 285 -36.23 11.49 -26.33
CA ARG A 285 -36.87 11.05 -25.07
C ARG A 285 -35.98 10.12 -24.22
N LEU A 286 -34.68 10.40 -24.24
CA LEU A 286 -33.67 9.68 -23.46
C LEU A 286 -33.52 10.34 -22.09
N PRO A 287 -33.70 9.62 -20.98
CA PRO A 287 -33.60 10.20 -19.63
C PRO A 287 -32.26 10.92 -19.40
N LEU A 288 -31.14 10.33 -19.84
CA LEU A 288 -29.83 10.95 -19.67
C LEU A 288 -29.70 12.28 -20.43
N ALA A 289 -30.22 12.39 -21.66
CA ALA A 289 -30.19 13.65 -22.41
C ALA A 289 -31.09 14.72 -21.76
N LEU A 290 -32.26 14.30 -21.27
CA LEU A 290 -33.21 15.17 -20.61
C LEU A 290 -32.71 15.68 -19.26
N ASP A 291 -32.01 14.83 -18.50
CA ASP A 291 -31.42 15.23 -17.21
C ASP A 291 -30.45 16.40 -17.42
N GLN A 292 -29.63 16.28 -18.45
CA GLN A 292 -28.61 17.26 -18.80
C GLN A 292 -29.20 18.55 -19.36
N ALA A 293 -30.26 18.43 -20.17
CA ALA A 293 -30.99 19.58 -20.67
C ALA A 293 -31.65 20.34 -19.51
N GLY A 294 -32.31 19.62 -18.60
CA GLY A 294 -32.92 20.19 -17.41
C GLY A 294 -31.88 20.85 -16.50
N ALA A 295 -30.74 20.19 -16.26
CA ALA A 295 -29.61 20.74 -15.51
C ALA A 295 -29.10 22.05 -16.12
N TYR A 296 -28.93 22.09 -17.44
CA TYR A 296 -28.52 23.30 -18.14
C TYR A 296 -29.55 24.42 -17.99
N ILE A 297 -30.84 24.12 -18.18
CA ILE A 297 -31.92 25.11 -18.09
C ILE A 297 -32.00 25.68 -16.67
N GLU A 298 -31.93 24.82 -15.66
CA GLU A 298 -31.91 25.23 -14.26
C GLU A 298 -30.69 26.10 -13.96
N GLU A 299 -29.48 25.67 -14.31
CA GLU A 299 -28.28 26.40 -13.92
C GLU A 299 -28.10 27.71 -14.70
N THR A 300 -28.57 27.78 -15.95
CA THR A 300 -28.47 29.00 -16.78
C THR A 300 -29.67 29.94 -16.66
N GLN A 301 -30.79 29.45 -16.14
CA GLN A 301 -32.08 30.16 -16.08
C GLN A 301 -32.52 30.72 -17.44
N CYS A 302 -32.09 30.12 -18.55
CA CYS A 302 -32.39 30.62 -19.91
C CYS A 302 -33.83 30.33 -20.36
N GLY A 303 -34.50 29.39 -19.71
CA GLY A 303 -35.84 28.92 -20.07
C GLY A 303 -35.87 27.98 -21.28
N LEU A 304 -36.97 27.25 -21.43
CA LEU A 304 -37.13 26.18 -22.43
C LEU A 304 -36.95 26.68 -23.87
N SER A 305 -37.54 27.83 -24.22
CA SER A 305 -37.54 28.34 -25.60
C SER A 305 -36.14 28.72 -26.06
N GLN A 306 -35.36 29.35 -25.18
CA GLN A 306 -33.99 29.74 -25.49
C GLN A 306 -33.09 28.50 -25.59
N TYR A 307 -33.25 27.52 -24.71
CA TYR A 307 -32.52 26.26 -24.77
C TYR A 307 -32.78 25.51 -26.09
N LEU A 308 -34.05 25.37 -26.49
CA LEU A 308 -34.40 24.71 -27.74
C LEU A 308 -33.77 25.40 -28.95
N HIS A 309 -33.81 26.73 -28.98
CA HIS A 309 -33.18 27.52 -30.04
C HIS A 309 -31.67 27.32 -30.10
N LEU A 310 -30.99 27.36 -28.94
CA LEU A 310 -29.55 27.10 -28.85
C LEU A 310 -29.22 25.68 -29.31
N TYR A 311 -29.97 24.68 -28.85
CA TYR A 311 -29.78 23.29 -29.25
C TYR A 311 -29.87 23.12 -30.77
N GLN A 312 -30.95 23.62 -31.39
CA GLN A 312 -31.16 23.49 -32.84
C GLN A 312 -30.11 24.25 -33.66
N THR A 313 -29.68 25.42 -33.19
CA THR A 313 -28.68 26.25 -33.90
C THR A 313 -27.29 25.64 -33.82
N HIS A 314 -26.91 25.09 -32.67
CA HIS A 314 -25.55 24.61 -32.43
C HIS A 314 -25.37 23.12 -32.75
N ARG A 315 -26.45 22.31 -32.83
CA ARG A 315 -26.39 20.85 -33.06
C ARG A 315 -25.50 20.46 -34.25
N ALA A 316 -25.71 21.06 -35.42
CA ALA A 316 -24.97 20.70 -36.63
C ALA A 316 -23.47 21.01 -36.49
N ALA A 317 -23.12 22.17 -35.92
CA ALA A 317 -21.73 22.57 -35.70
C ALA A 317 -21.03 21.70 -34.65
N LEU A 318 -21.73 21.36 -33.56
CA LEU A 318 -21.21 20.51 -32.48
C LEU A 318 -21.01 19.05 -32.93
N LEU A 319 -21.92 18.52 -33.75
CA LEU A 319 -21.76 17.18 -34.33
C LEU A 319 -20.64 17.13 -35.38
N GLN A 320 -20.44 18.19 -36.17
CA GLN A 320 -19.33 18.28 -37.13
C GLN A 320 -17.96 18.34 -36.44
N ARG A 321 -17.86 19.00 -35.28
CA ARG A 321 -16.62 19.07 -34.48
C ARG A 321 -16.17 17.72 -33.90
N ARG A 322 -17.04 16.71 -33.86
CA ARG A 322 -16.82 15.43 -33.16
C ARG A 322 -16.06 14.36 -33.95
N GLY A 323 -15.89 14.51 -35.27
CA GLY A 323 -15.26 13.44 -36.07
C GLY A 323 -16.06 12.12 -36.10
N SER A 324 -15.41 11.01 -36.46
CA SER A 324 -16.05 9.76 -36.93
C SER A 324 -17.13 9.18 -36.00
N PHE A 325 -18.24 8.78 -36.60
CA PHE A 325 -19.44 8.21 -35.96
C PHE A 325 -19.14 6.86 -35.27
N LEU A 326 -19.26 6.81 -33.94
CA LEU A 326 -19.50 5.55 -33.23
C LEU A 326 -21.01 5.19 -33.36
N PRO A 327 -21.37 3.99 -33.85
CA PRO A 327 -22.76 3.61 -34.12
C PRO A 327 -23.70 3.60 -32.89
N ASP A 328 -23.14 3.51 -31.67
CA ASP A 328 -23.89 3.10 -30.48
C ASP A 328 -24.28 4.26 -29.53
N HIS A 329 -24.13 5.52 -29.95
CA HIS A 329 -24.26 6.68 -29.07
C HIS A 329 -25.25 7.74 -29.60
N PRO A 330 -26.30 8.09 -28.83
CA PRO A 330 -27.29 9.07 -29.26
C PRO A 330 -26.69 10.48 -29.42
N GLU A 331 -26.85 11.08 -30.61
CA GLU A 331 -26.42 12.44 -30.93
C GLU A 331 -26.92 13.48 -29.90
N SER A 332 -28.14 13.27 -29.40
CA SER A 332 -28.79 14.18 -28.47
C SER A 332 -28.07 14.37 -27.14
N VAL A 333 -27.48 13.30 -26.61
CA VAL A 333 -26.72 13.34 -25.35
C VAL A 333 -25.42 14.13 -25.56
N ALA A 334 -24.72 13.87 -26.67
CA ALA A 334 -23.47 14.56 -27.00
C ALA A 334 -23.68 16.06 -27.20
N THR A 335 -24.69 16.48 -27.98
CA THR A 335 -24.99 17.90 -28.20
C THR A 335 -25.32 18.62 -26.91
N THR A 336 -26.11 18.00 -26.01
CA THR A 336 -26.50 18.61 -24.74
C THR A 336 -25.30 18.83 -23.82
N TRP A 337 -24.39 17.86 -23.75
CA TRP A 337 -23.15 18.01 -22.98
C TRP A 337 -22.23 19.07 -23.54
N SER A 338 -22.06 19.15 -24.85
CA SER A 338 -21.23 20.20 -25.44
C SER A 338 -21.76 21.60 -25.11
N LEU A 339 -23.08 21.80 -25.06
CA LEU A 339 -23.67 23.08 -24.62
C LEU A 339 -23.33 23.40 -23.15
N SER A 340 -23.51 22.42 -22.25
CA SER A 340 -23.13 22.56 -20.83
C SER A 340 -21.64 22.85 -20.67
N PHE A 341 -20.80 22.14 -21.42
CA PHE A 341 -19.35 22.31 -21.39
C PHE A 341 -18.92 23.70 -21.86
N GLU A 342 -19.43 24.19 -23.00
CA GLU A 342 -19.13 25.55 -23.48
C GLU A 342 -19.53 26.62 -22.45
N LYS A 343 -20.62 26.38 -21.71
CA LYS A 343 -21.06 27.30 -20.66
C LYS A 343 -20.14 27.27 -19.43
N ILE A 344 -19.72 26.07 -19.02
CA ILE A 344 -18.76 25.88 -17.91
C ILE A 344 -17.43 26.52 -18.28
N GLU A 345 -16.91 26.27 -19.47
CA GLU A 345 -15.65 26.84 -19.94
C GLU A 345 -15.63 28.37 -19.88
N ARG A 346 -16.75 29.02 -20.23
CA ARG A 346 -16.88 30.48 -20.11
C ARG A 346 -17.02 30.98 -18.67
N ARG A 347 -17.63 30.18 -17.79
CA ARG A 347 -17.91 30.57 -16.38
C ARG A 347 -16.73 30.31 -15.45
N SER A 348 -16.12 29.14 -15.58
CA SER A 348 -14.99 28.67 -14.79
C SER A 348 -14.08 27.81 -15.68
N PRO A 349 -13.03 28.42 -16.24
CA PRO A 349 -12.00 27.68 -16.99
C PRO A 349 -11.38 26.55 -16.15
N VAL A 350 -11.21 26.77 -14.85
CA VAL A 350 -10.71 25.76 -13.89
C VAL A 350 -11.62 24.53 -13.87
N ALA A 351 -12.94 24.73 -13.81
CA ALA A 351 -13.90 23.61 -13.83
C ALA A 351 -13.88 22.86 -15.17
N ALA A 352 -13.74 23.56 -16.29
CA ALA A 352 -13.59 22.92 -17.59
C ALA A 352 -12.32 22.06 -17.64
N ASP A 353 -11.19 22.54 -17.13
CA ASP A 353 -9.92 21.80 -17.10
C ASP A 353 -9.97 20.59 -16.14
N VAL A 354 -10.64 20.70 -14.99
CA VAL A 354 -10.92 19.53 -14.12
C VAL A 354 -11.72 18.47 -14.87
N LEU A 355 -12.75 18.87 -15.62
CA LEU A 355 -13.56 17.93 -16.39
C LEU A 355 -12.76 17.29 -17.55
N ARG A 356 -11.91 18.08 -18.24
CA ARG A 356 -11.00 17.57 -19.27
C ARG A 356 -10.04 16.55 -18.69
N LEU A 357 -9.43 16.83 -17.54
CA LEU A 357 -8.56 15.90 -16.84
C LEU A 357 -9.30 14.60 -16.47
N CYS A 358 -10.49 14.72 -15.88
CA CYS A 358 -11.33 13.57 -15.52
C CYS A 358 -11.73 12.70 -16.73
N ALA A 359 -11.74 13.24 -17.94
CA ALA A 359 -12.01 12.45 -19.14
C ALA A 359 -10.95 11.36 -19.37
N PHE A 360 -9.70 11.57 -18.94
CA PHE A 360 -8.58 10.66 -19.20
C PHE A 360 -8.37 9.59 -18.13
N PHE A 361 -8.97 9.76 -16.95
CA PHE A 361 -8.98 8.74 -15.90
C PHE A 361 -10.00 7.62 -16.15
N HIS A 362 -9.95 6.55 -15.35
CA HIS A 362 -11.06 5.60 -15.24
C HIS A 362 -12.37 6.33 -14.86
N SER A 363 -13.52 5.86 -15.37
CA SER A 363 -14.81 6.56 -15.26
C SER A 363 -15.35 6.70 -13.84
N ASP A 364 -15.00 5.76 -12.98
CA ASP A 364 -15.50 5.66 -11.63
C ASP A 364 -14.36 5.81 -10.62
N ALA A 365 -14.71 6.26 -9.42
CA ALA A 365 -13.85 6.36 -8.25
C ALA A 365 -12.59 7.23 -8.40
N ILE A 366 -12.60 8.25 -9.28
CA ILE A 366 -11.49 9.20 -9.48
C ILE A 366 -11.18 9.92 -8.17
N PRO A 367 -9.99 9.72 -7.56
CA PRO A 367 -9.66 10.36 -6.30
C PRO A 367 -9.48 11.88 -6.45
N GLU A 368 -10.07 12.65 -5.55
CA GLU A 368 -9.90 14.12 -5.54
C GLU A 368 -8.41 14.54 -5.42
N GLU A 369 -7.57 13.70 -4.81
CA GLU A 369 -6.13 13.93 -4.69
C GLU A 369 -5.42 13.99 -6.05
N LEU A 370 -5.88 13.28 -7.09
CA LEU A 370 -5.32 13.40 -8.44
C LEU A 370 -5.60 14.78 -9.06
N ILE A 371 -6.74 15.39 -8.72
CA ILE A 371 -7.09 16.75 -9.15
C ILE A 371 -6.23 17.76 -8.38
N VAL A 372 -6.05 17.57 -7.07
CA VAL A 372 -5.17 18.46 -6.27
C VAL A 372 -3.72 18.36 -6.73
N LEU A 373 -3.23 17.16 -7.05
CA LEU A 373 -1.87 16.98 -7.59
C LEU A 373 -1.67 17.71 -8.91
N SER A 374 -2.71 17.83 -9.75
CA SER A 374 -2.63 18.57 -11.02
C SER A 374 -2.32 20.06 -10.83
N ALA A 375 -2.72 20.63 -9.70
CA ALA A 375 -2.43 22.02 -9.35
C ALA A 375 -0.95 22.29 -9.05
N SER A 376 -0.10 21.25 -8.97
CA SER A 376 1.36 21.39 -8.88
C SER A 376 2.05 21.57 -10.23
N LEU A 377 1.30 21.53 -11.33
CA LEU A 377 1.84 21.67 -12.69
C LEU A 377 1.75 23.12 -13.16
N GLU A 378 2.91 23.73 -13.42
CA GLU A 378 3.05 25.16 -13.77
C GLU A 378 2.30 25.58 -15.04
N GLU A 379 2.04 24.64 -15.95
CA GLU A 379 1.37 24.91 -17.25
C GLU A 379 -0.16 24.84 -17.18
N THR A 380 -0.75 24.52 -16.03
CA THR A 380 -2.21 24.31 -15.89
C THR A 380 -2.88 25.52 -15.23
N GLN A 381 -4.13 25.82 -15.63
CA GLN A 381 -4.97 26.80 -14.91
C GLN A 381 -5.46 26.26 -13.55
N LEU A 382 -5.03 25.06 -13.17
CA LEU A 382 -5.46 24.34 -11.97
C LEU A 382 -4.66 24.73 -10.73
N ALA A 383 -3.56 25.49 -10.88
CA ALA A 383 -2.72 25.95 -9.76
C ALA A 383 -3.50 26.53 -8.55
N PRO A 384 -4.58 27.33 -8.73
CA PRO A 384 -5.36 27.86 -7.60
C PRO A 384 -6.02 26.79 -6.71
N LEU A 385 -6.22 25.56 -7.20
CA LEU A 385 -6.85 24.47 -6.44
C LEU A 385 -5.95 23.93 -5.33
N LYS A 386 -4.62 24.09 -5.43
CA LYS A 386 -3.66 23.61 -4.42
C LYS A 386 -3.82 24.35 -3.09
N GLU A 387 -4.08 25.65 -3.17
CA GLU A 387 -4.05 26.57 -2.02
C GLU A 387 -5.45 26.80 -1.43
N ASN A 388 -6.51 26.42 -2.17
CA ASN A 388 -7.88 26.72 -1.79
C ASN A 388 -8.81 25.49 -1.89
N PRO A 389 -8.96 24.72 -0.79
CA PRO A 389 -9.90 23.60 -0.73
C PRO A 389 -11.36 23.99 -1.04
N LEU A 390 -11.76 25.23 -0.70
CA LEU A 390 -13.10 25.73 -1.02
C LEU A 390 -13.29 25.87 -2.54
N LEU A 391 -12.26 26.29 -3.28
CA LEU A 391 -12.33 26.40 -4.74
C LEU A 391 -12.47 25.01 -5.40
N LEU A 392 -11.88 23.96 -4.82
CA LEU A 392 -12.10 22.59 -5.28
C LEU A 392 -13.57 22.18 -5.07
N ASP A 393 -14.13 22.43 -3.89
CA ASP A 393 -15.54 22.15 -3.60
C ASP A 393 -16.47 22.95 -4.53
N GLU A 394 -16.20 24.24 -4.76
CA GLU A 394 -16.94 25.07 -5.71
C GLU A 394 -16.83 24.55 -7.14
N THR A 395 -15.64 24.12 -7.56
CA THR A 395 -15.40 23.56 -8.89
C THR A 395 -16.17 22.26 -9.10
N ILE A 396 -16.11 21.34 -8.14
CA ILE A 396 -16.86 20.08 -8.16
C ILE A 396 -18.38 20.37 -8.13
N ALA A 397 -18.82 21.36 -7.34
CA ALA A 397 -20.22 21.77 -7.28
C ALA A 397 -20.70 22.35 -8.61
N ILE A 398 -19.90 23.16 -9.31
CA ILE A 398 -20.23 23.68 -10.66
C ILE A 398 -20.42 22.51 -11.63
N LEU A 399 -19.50 21.55 -11.66
CA LEU A 399 -19.60 20.40 -12.56
C LEU A 399 -20.79 19.49 -12.20
N GLY A 400 -21.06 19.30 -10.91
CA GLY A 400 -22.21 18.55 -10.41
C GLY A 400 -23.56 19.22 -10.70
N ALA A 401 -23.63 20.56 -10.68
CA ALA A 401 -24.85 21.32 -10.99
C ALA A 401 -25.35 21.07 -12.42
N TYR A 402 -24.42 20.92 -13.38
CA TYR A 402 -24.72 20.52 -14.76
C TYR A 402 -24.89 19.00 -14.93
N SER A 403 -24.95 18.20 -13.85
CA SER A 403 -25.01 16.73 -13.87
C SER A 403 -23.84 16.05 -14.62
N LEU A 404 -22.67 16.69 -14.77
CA LEU A 404 -21.56 16.12 -15.56
C LEU A 404 -20.70 15.12 -14.78
N ILE A 405 -20.65 15.29 -13.46
CA ILE A 405 -19.95 14.40 -12.53
C ILE A 405 -20.82 14.12 -11.30
N GLN A 406 -20.50 13.03 -10.61
CA GLN A 406 -21.05 12.69 -9.30
C GLN A 406 -19.92 12.60 -8.28
N ARG A 407 -20.07 13.26 -7.14
CA ARG A 407 -19.12 13.21 -6.02
C ARG A 407 -19.62 12.23 -4.95
N GLU A 408 -18.75 11.36 -4.45
CA GLU A 408 -18.96 10.56 -3.23
C GLU A 408 -18.14 11.19 -2.10
N PRO A 409 -18.78 11.91 -1.16
CA PRO A 409 -18.08 12.66 -0.13
C PRO A 409 -17.31 11.79 0.88
N ARG A 410 -17.77 10.56 1.14
CA ARG A 410 -17.14 9.69 2.15
C ARG A 410 -15.75 9.20 1.71
N THR A 411 -15.63 8.82 0.44
CA THR A 411 -14.38 8.31 -0.14
C THR A 411 -13.55 9.40 -0.83
N LYS A 412 -14.11 10.62 -0.95
CA LYS A 412 -13.53 11.75 -1.71
C LYS A 412 -13.19 11.35 -3.13
N THR A 413 -14.17 10.76 -3.80
CA THR A 413 -14.02 10.28 -5.17
C THR A 413 -15.10 10.87 -6.08
N ILE A 414 -14.76 11.02 -7.36
CA ILE A 414 -15.62 11.53 -8.40
C ILE A 414 -15.87 10.43 -9.43
N SER A 415 -17.10 10.37 -9.95
CA SER A 415 -17.45 9.53 -11.08
C SER A 415 -17.93 10.40 -12.23
N ILE A 416 -17.51 10.05 -13.45
CA ILE A 416 -17.87 10.72 -14.69
C ILE A 416 -18.43 9.67 -15.65
N HIS A 417 -19.56 9.98 -16.28
CA HIS A 417 -20.17 9.01 -17.19
C HIS A 417 -19.26 8.77 -18.41
N ARG A 418 -18.99 7.51 -18.77
CA ARG A 418 -18.07 7.13 -19.87
C ARG A 418 -18.31 7.88 -21.18
N LEU A 419 -19.58 8.08 -21.55
CA LEU A 419 -19.92 8.82 -22.76
C LEU A 419 -19.48 10.30 -22.68
N VAL A 420 -19.46 10.93 -21.49
CA VAL A 420 -18.95 12.31 -21.32
C VAL A 420 -17.47 12.33 -21.64
N GLN A 421 -16.72 11.34 -21.11
CA GLN A 421 -15.30 11.20 -21.39
C GLN A 421 -15.03 11.04 -22.89
N THR A 422 -15.82 10.20 -23.58
CA THR A 422 -15.72 10.02 -25.04
C THR A 422 -15.98 11.32 -25.79
N VAL A 423 -17.09 12.01 -25.50
CA VAL A 423 -17.45 13.27 -26.17
C VAL A 423 -16.38 14.35 -25.95
N LEU A 424 -15.81 14.45 -24.75
CA LEU A 424 -14.74 15.40 -24.46
C LEU A 424 -13.46 15.07 -25.23
N LYS A 425 -13.05 13.81 -25.27
CA LYS A 425 -11.86 13.36 -26.03
C LYS A 425 -12.02 13.59 -27.53
N ASP A 426 -13.18 13.24 -28.09
CA ASP A 426 -13.49 13.39 -29.52
C ASP A 426 -13.51 14.87 -29.96
N ALA A 427 -13.92 15.77 -29.06
CA ALA A 427 -14.01 17.21 -29.33
C ALA A 427 -12.66 17.94 -29.21
N MET A 428 -11.62 17.30 -28.69
CA MET A 428 -10.30 17.90 -28.53
C MET A 428 -9.50 17.85 -29.84
N GLU A 429 -8.81 18.94 -30.15
CA GLU A 429 -7.75 18.90 -31.15
C GLU A 429 -6.63 17.96 -30.69
N LYS A 430 -5.92 17.33 -31.65
CA LYS A 430 -4.89 16.33 -31.34
C LYS A 430 -3.83 16.84 -30.36
N VAL A 431 -3.40 18.10 -30.50
CA VAL A 431 -2.43 18.74 -29.59
C VAL A 431 -2.95 18.81 -28.16
N THR A 432 -4.22 19.22 -27.97
CA THR A 432 -4.87 19.30 -26.66
C THR A 432 -5.09 17.92 -26.06
N PHE A 433 -5.51 16.95 -26.89
CA PHE A 433 -5.64 15.56 -26.47
C PHE A 433 -4.32 14.99 -25.97
N ASP A 434 -3.24 15.16 -26.75
CA ASP A 434 -1.92 14.63 -26.41
C ASP A 434 -1.38 15.30 -25.15
N TRP A 435 -1.61 16.60 -24.96
CA TRP A 435 -1.22 17.29 -23.73
C TRP A 435 -1.94 16.72 -22.49
N TRP A 436 -3.27 16.58 -22.52
CA TRP A 436 -4.01 15.99 -21.39
C TRP A 436 -3.67 14.52 -21.15
N ALA A 437 -3.38 13.75 -22.21
CA ALA A 437 -2.92 12.37 -22.07
C ALA A 437 -1.56 12.30 -21.35
N ASN A 438 -0.60 13.13 -21.75
CA ASN A 438 0.71 13.25 -21.08
C ASN A 438 0.57 13.70 -19.63
N THR A 439 -0.26 14.72 -19.37
CA THR A 439 -0.56 15.22 -18.02
C THR A 439 -1.16 14.12 -17.15
N THR A 440 -2.06 13.31 -17.69
CA THR A 440 -2.65 12.18 -16.96
C THR A 440 -1.61 11.15 -16.59
N VAL A 441 -0.75 10.73 -17.53
CA VAL A 441 0.35 9.78 -17.26
C VAL A 441 1.29 10.32 -16.17
N LEU A 442 1.65 11.60 -16.24
CA LEU A 442 2.51 12.25 -15.26
C LEU A 442 1.87 12.24 -13.86
N LEU A 443 0.58 12.58 -13.76
CA LEU A 443 -0.13 12.64 -12.48
C LEU A 443 -0.29 11.27 -11.86
N VAL A 444 -0.65 10.27 -12.67
CA VAL A 444 -0.76 8.91 -12.17
C VAL A 444 0.61 8.37 -11.77
N ASN A 445 1.68 8.65 -12.50
CA ASN A 445 3.05 8.31 -12.09
C ASN A 445 3.45 8.94 -10.74
N ARG A 446 3.01 10.17 -10.46
CA ARG A 446 3.28 10.84 -9.17
C ARG A 446 2.46 10.27 -8.03
N ALA A 447 1.24 9.81 -8.31
CA ALA A 447 0.32 9.29 -7.31
C ALA A 447 0.49 7.79 -7.05
N PHE A 448 0.93 7.02 -8.05
CA PHE A 448 1.07 5.58 -7.96
C PHE A 448 2.35 5.23 -7.18
N PRO A 449 2.24 4.53 -6.03
CA PRO A 449 3.40 4.19 -5.22
C PRO A 449 4.34 3.16 -5.88
N ASN A 450 5.43 2.83 -5.18
CA ASN A 450 6.44 1.86 -5.65
C ASN A 450 5.96 0.39 -5.67
N GLY A 451 4.78 0.08 -5.15
CA GLY A 451 4.19 -1.25 -5.19
C GLY A 451 4.60 -2.18 -4.04
N TRP A 452 5.33 -1.67 -3.03
CA TRP A 452 5.63 -2.42 -1.81
C TRP A 452 4.36 -2.70 -1.00
N PHE A 453 4.39 -3.75 -0.18
CA PHE A 453 3.25 -4.21 0.61
C PHE A 453 2.55 -3.08 1.38
N ASP A 454 3.32 -2.24 2.08
CA ASP A 454 2.78 -1.12 2.87
C ASP A 454 2.00 -0.07 2.04
N THR A 455 2.22 -0.05 0.73
CA THR A 455 1.58 0.89 -0.20
C THR A 455 0.45 0.27 -1.00
N TRP A 456 0.09 -1.00 -0.76
CA TRP A 456 -0.90 -1.72 -1.55
C TRP A 456 -2.27 -1.06 -1.54
N SER A 457 -2.75 -0.56 -0.41
CA SER A 457 -4.06 0.12 -0.34
C SER A 457 -4.10 1.38 -1.22
N ALA A 458 -3.00 2.13 -1.27
CA ALA A 458 -2.85 3.27 -2.16
C ALA A 458 -2.71 2.84 -3.63
N CYS A 459 -1.94 1.77 -3.91
CA CYS A 459 -1.88 1.16 -5.24
C CYS A 459 -3.27 0.73 -5.72
N GLU A 460 -4.04 -0.01 -4.92
CA GLU A 460 -5.40 -0.49 -5.25
C GLU A 460 -6.35 0.66 -5.57
N ARG A 461 -6.29 1.75 -4.79
CA ARG A 461 -7.08 2.96 -5.02
C ARG A 461 -6.76 3.63 -6.36
N ILE A 462 -5.49 3.66 -6.78
CA ILE A 462 -5.04 4.33 -8.01
C ILE A 462 -4.96 3.38 -9.21
N PHE A 463 -4.95 2.07 -8.99
CA PHE A 463 -4.70 1.04 -10.02
C PHE A 463 -5.62 1.14 -11.24
N PRO A 464 -6.95 1.36 -11.12
CA PRO A 464 -7.81 1.56 -12.29
C PRO A 464 -7.37 2.75 -13.16
N HIS A 465 -6.84 3.81 -12.53
CA HIS A 465 -6.31 4.99 -13.21
C HIS A 465 -4.92 4.74 -13.80
N ALA A 466 -4.10 3.90 -13.16
CA ALA A 466 -2.85 3.41 -13.75
C ALA A 466 -3.11 2.65 -15.05
N ILE A 467 -4.04 1.68 -15.05
CA ILE A 467 -4.42 0.95 -16.27
C ILE A 467 -4.94 1.91 -17.37
N ALA A 468 -5.78 2.89 -17.01
CA ALA A 468 -6.24 3.90 -17.96
C ALA A 468 -5.06 4.72 -18.55
N ALA A 469 -4.11 5.14 -17.71
CA ALA A 469 -2.92 5.85 -18.16
C ALA A 469 -2.00 4.98 -19.04
N LEU A 470 -1.88 3.68 -18.76
CA LEU A 470 -1.11 2.74 -19.60
C LEU A 470 -1.71 2.57 -21.00
N ALA A 471 -3.04 2.58 -21.12
CA ALA A 471 -3.72 2.61 -22.41
C ALA A 471 -3.47 3.92 -23.18
N LEU A 472 -3.39 5.05 -22.46
CA LEU A 472 -3.06 6.35 -23.05
C LEU A 472 -1.62 6.39 -23.59
N ILE A 473 -0.67 5.76 -22.89
CA ILE A 473 0.71 5.64 -23.36
C ILE A 473 0.76 5.03 -24.77
N GLU A 474 -0.05 3.99 -25.01
CA GLU A 474 -0.13 3.34 -26.33
C GLU A 474 -0.88 4.22 -27.34
N GLN A 475 -2.06 4.72 -26.96
CA GLN A 475 -2.95 5.48 -27.86
C GLN A 475 -2.33 6.80 -28.34
N ALA A 476 -1.61 7.50 -27.45
CA ALA A 476 -0.96 8.77 -27.74
C ALA A 476 0.54 8.61 -28.09
N HIS A 477 1.05 7.37 -28.15
CA HIS A 477 2.46 7.07 -28.38
C HIS A 477 3.40 7.86 -27.46
N ILE A 478 3.07 7.90 -26.17
CA ILE A 478 3.82 8.66 -25.17
C ILE A 478 5.14 7.94 -24.88
N VAL A 479 6.24 8.65 -25.10
CA VAL A 479 7.59 8.13 -24.88
C VAL A 479 8.31 9.11 -23.95
N SER A 480 8.28 8.81 -22.65
CA SER A 480 8.87 9.66 -21.60
C SER A 480 9.41 8.84 -20.42
N GLN A 481 10.25 9.46 -19.60
CA GLN A 481 10.80 8.82 -18.40
C GLN A 481 9.70 8.49 -17.37
N GLU A 482 8.69 9.34 -17.26
CA GLU A 482 7.56 9.17 -16.35
C GLU A 482 6.63 8.04 -16.79
N ALA A 483 6.41 7.89 -18.10
CA ALA A 483 5.68 6.75 -18.64
C ALA A 483 6.41 5.43 -18.35
N ALA A 484 7.73 5.40 -18.52
CA ALA A 484 8.55 4.23 -18.21
C ALA A 484 8.53 3.89 -16.71
N ARG A 485 8.59 4.90 -15.83
CA ARG A 485 8.49 4.73 -14.37
C ARG A 485 7.12 4.19 -13.96
N LEU A 486 6.03 4.71 -14.51
CA LEU A 486 4.68 4.22 -14.21
C LEU A 486 4.51 2.75 -14.62
N LEU A 487 4.98 2.39 -15.82
CA LEU A 487 5.01 0.99 -16.27
C LEU A 487 5.80 0.11 -15.29
N ASN A 488 6.97 0.58 -14.84
CA ASN A 488 7.82 -0.17 -13.91
C ASN A 488 7.16 -0.37 -12.54
N GLN A 489 6.58 0.69 -11.96
CA GLN A 489 5.89 0.64 -10.67
C GLN A 489 4.64 -0.23 -10.73
N THR A 490 3.85 -0.10 -11.80
CA THR A 490 2.65 -0.94 -12.01
C THR A 490 3.04 -2.41 -12.17
N GLY A 491 4.09 -2.70 -12.95
CA GLY A 491 4.63 -4.05 -13.09
C GLY A 491 5.17 -4.61 -11.77
N GLY A 492 5.85 -3.79 -10.97
CA GLY A 492 6.30 -4.15 -9.62
C GLY A 492 5.13 -4.52 -8.70
N TYR A 493 4.10 -3.68 -8.63
CA TYR A 493 2.88 -3.97 -7.87
C TYR A 493 2.21 -5.27 -8.33
N LEU A 494 2.06 -5.49 -9.64
CA LEU A 494 1.48 -6.72 -10.18
C LEU A 494 2.28 -7.97 -9.81
N LYS A 495 3.62 -7.88 -9.83
CA LYS A 495 4.51 -8.95 -9.40
C LYS A 495 4.31 -9.28 -7.91
N GLU A 496 4.27 -8.28 -7.04
CA GLU A 496 4.00 -8.46 -5.61
C GLU A 496 2.59 -9.02 -5.34
N ARG A 497 1.64 -8.82 -6.25
CA ARG A 497 0.30 -9.42 -6.20
C ARG A 497 0.22 -10.82 -6.82
N GLY A 498 1.35 -11.41 -7.24
CA GLY A 498 1.40 -12.72 -7.89
C GLY A 498 0.89 -12.76 -9.34
N ARG A 499 0.65 -11.60 -9.98
CA ARG A 499 0.19 -11.48 -11.38
C ARG A 499 1.37 -11.39 -12.34
N TYR A 500 2.21 -12.43 -12.36
CA TYR A 500 3.51 -12.42 -13.04
C TYR A 500 3.44 -12.21 -14.56
N ILE A 501 2.43 -12.77 -15.24
CA ILE A 501 2.27 -12.63 -16.70
C ILE A 501 2.00 -11.17 -17.09
N GLU A 502 1.12 -10.50 -16.35
CA GLU A 502 0.82 -9.08 -16.59
C GLU A 502 2.01 -8.20 -16.22
N ALA A 503 2.69 -8.51 -15.12
CA ALA A 503 3.92 -7.83 -14.72
C ALA A 503 5.03 -7.95 -15.77
N GLU A 504 5.19 -9.11 -16.40
CA GLU A 504 6.16 -9.32 -17.48
C GLU A 504 5.87 -8.42 -18.68
N SER A 505 4.62 -8.36 -19.13
CA SER A 505 4.23 -7.48 -20.23
C SER A 505 4.58 -6.02 -19.93
N MET A 506 4.34 -5.57 -18.70
CA MET A 506 4.71 -4.21 -18.28
C MET A 506 6.22 -3.99 -18.25
N ALA A 507 6.97 -4.94 -17.68
CA ALA A 507 8.41 -4.83 -17.57
C ALA A 507 9.11 -4.87 -18.96
N GLN A 508 8.57 -5.61 -19.94
CA GLN A 508 9.07 -5.62 -21.32
C GLN A 508 8.89 -4.24 -21.97
N ARG A 509 7.71 -3.65 -21.81
CA ARG A 509 7.41 -2.29 -22.28
C ARG A 509 8.27 -1.24 -21.58
N THR A 510 8.50 -1.37 -20.27
CA THR A 510 9.42 -0.51 -19.52
C THR A 510 10.81 -0.56 -20.11
N ARG A 511 11.37 -1.76 -20.35
CA ARG A 511 12.70 -1.92 -20.94
C ARG A 511 12.80 -1.21 -22.28
N ASP A 512 11.87 -1.50 -23.19
CA ASP A 512 11.90 -0.94 -24.54
C ASP A 512 11.83 0.59 -24.52
N MET A 513 10.99 1.16 -23.65
CA MET A 513 10.88 2.61 -23.48
C MET A 513 12.12 3.23 -22.81
N CYS A 514 12.67 2.59 -21.77
CA CYS A 514 13.89 3.05 -21.10
C CYS A 514 15.09 3.04 -22.06
N GLU A 515 15.26 1.98 -22.86
CA GLU A 515 16.32 1.90 -23.87
C GLU A 515 16.17 3.01 -24.92
N GLN A 516 14.94 3.31 -25.35
CA GLN A 516 14.65 4.37 -26.32
C GLN A 516 14.89 5.78 -25.77
N VAL A 517 14.47 6.07 -24.53
CA VAL A 517 14.46 7.43 -23.94
C VAL A 517 15.77 7.77 -23.23
N LEU A 518 16.26 6.83 -22.43
CA LEU A 518 17.36 7.06 -21.48
C LEU A 518 18.67 6.43 -21.96
N GLY A 519 18.58 5.52 -22.94
CA GLY A 519 19.70 4.75 -23.45
C GLY A 519 19.96 3.46 -22.67
N PRO A 520 20.86 2.60 -23.20
CA PRO A 520 21.12 1.28 -22.64
C PRO A 520 21.87 1.31 -21.30
N ASP A 521 22.64 2.37 -21.01
CA ASP A 521 23.51 2.45 -19.82
C ASP A 521 22.87 3.24 -18.65
N HIS A 522 21.58 3.57 -18.71
CA HIS A 522 20.90 4.33 -17.66
C HIS A 522 20.44 3.44 -16.48
N PRO A 523 20.53 3.88 -15.21
CA PRO A 523 20.11 3.09 -14.04
C PRO A 523 18.68 2.54 -14.09
N LEU A 524 17.71 3.31 -14.59
CA LEU A 524 16.34 2.82 -14.79
C LEU A 524 16.24 1.73 -15.87
N THR A 525 17.09 1.77 -16.91
CA THR A 525 17.17 0.70 -17.91
C THR A 525 17.70 -0.57 -17.25
N ALA A 526 18.75 -0.47 -16.43
CA ALA A 526 19.23 -1.60 -15.64
C ALA A 526 18.15 -2.15 -14.68
N CYS A 527 17.47 -1.27 -13.93
CA CYS A 527 16.37 -1.68 -13.05
C CYS A 527 15.28 -2.46 -13.80
N SER A 528 14.89 -2.00 -15.00
CA SER A 528 13.91 -2.71 -15.83
C SER A 528 14.40 -4.09 -16.29
N LEU A 529 15.69 -4.23 -16.60
CA LEU A 529 16.32 -5.51 -16.94
C LEU A 529 16.37 -6.44 -15.73
N SER A 530 16.68 -5.93 -14.54
CA SER A 530 16.66 -6.69 -13.29
C SER A 530 15.24 -7.19 -12.96
N ASN A 531 14.22 -6.33 -13.08
CA ASN A 531 12.83 -6.72 -12.86
C ASN A 531 12.37 -7.80 -13.86
N LEU A 532 12.76 -7.66 -15.14
CA LEU A 532 12.51 -8.69 -16.15
C LEU A 532 13.26 -9.99 -15.86
N ALA A 533 14.47 -9.92 -15.32
CA ALA A 533 15.22 -11.11 -14.90
C ALA A 533 14.50 -11.84 -13.76
N THR A 534 14.07 -11.12 -12.73
CA THR A 534 13.28 -11.68 -11.62
C THR A 534 11.97 -12.30 -12.09
N LEU A 535 11.27 -11.66 -13.03
CA LEU A 535 10.03 -12.19 -13.62
C LEU A 535 10.29 -13.43 -14.50
N SER A 536 11.38 -13.42 -15.28
CA SER A 536 11.79 -14.57 -16.08
C SER A 536 12.14 -15.75 -15.18
N PHE A 537 12.85 -15.50 -14.08
CA PHE A 537 13.17 -16.48 -13.04
C PHE A 537 11.90 -17.04 -12.38
N ALA A 538 10.99 -16.17 -11.93
CA ALA A 538 9.72 -16.57 -11.32
C ALA A 538 8.78 -17.36 -12.26
N LEU A 539 9.02 -17.31 -13.58
CA LEU A 539 8.29 -18.06 -14.60
C LEU A 539 9.09 -19.27 -15.13
N GLY A 540 10.21 -19.63 -14.50
CA GLY A 540 11.01 -20.80 -14.84
C GLY A 540 11.91 -20.67 -16.06
N ARG A 541 12.16 -19.44 -16.56
CA ARG A 541 13.03 -19.15 -17.71
C ARG A 541 14.42 -18.69 -17.26
N TYR A 542 15.20 -19.63 -16.74
CA TYR A 542 16.48 -19.37 -16.08
C TYR A 542 17.57 -18.81 -16.99
N GLU A 543 17.74 -19.32 -18.22
CA GLU A 543 18.74 -18.81 -19.17
C GLU A 543 18.45 -17.34 -19.56
N GLN A 544 17.18 -17.02 -19.78
CA GLN A 544 16.75 -15.65 -20.06
C GLN A 544 16.97 -14.75 -18.85
N ALA A 545 16.67 -15.23 -17.64
CA ALA A 545 16.90 -14.51 -16.40
C ALA A 545 18.39 -14.18 -16.21
N ASP A 546 19.28 -15.14 -16.45
CA ASP A 546 20.74 -14.96 -16.31
C ASP A 546 21.26 -13.88 -17.25
N ALA A 547 20.93 -13.99 -18.54
CA ALA A 547 21.35 -13.02 -19.55
C ALA A 547 20.86 -11.59 -19.23
N LEU A 548 19.62 -11.46 -18.73
CA LEU A 548 19.06 -10.16 -18.33
C LEU A 548 19.72 -9.60 -17.06
N ALA A 549 19.94 -10.45 -16.05
CA ALA A 549 20.53 -10.06 -14.77
C ALA A 549 22.00 -9.64 -14.93
N GLN A 550 22.80 -10.39 -15.70
CA GLN A 550 24.18 -10.03 -16.01
C GLN A 550 24.25 -8.70 -16.78
N ARG A 551 23.37 -8.52 -17.78
CA ARG A 551 23.31 -7.27 -18.55
C ARG A 551 22.94 -6.08 -17.65
N SER A 552 22.01 -6.27 -16.71
CA SER A 552 21.68 -5.27 -15.69
C SER A 552 22.89 -4.92 -14.82
N LEU A 553 23.61 -5.94 -14.33
CA LEU A 553 24.77 -5.74 -13.47
C LEU A 553 25.89 -4.97 -14.19
N THR A 554 26.26 -5.39 -15.41
CA THR A 554 27.27 -4.69 -16.22
C THR A 554 26.91 -3.23 -16.47
N CYS A 555 25.62 -2.93 -16.68
CA CYS A 555 25.15 -1.56 -16.81
C CYS A 555 25.35 -0.76 -15.51
N LEU A 556 25.00 -1.32 -14.37
CA LEU A 556 25.12 -0.65 -13.06
C LEU A 556 26.57 -0.42 -12.67
N GLU A 557 27.46 -1.38 -12.93
CA GLU A 557 28.89 -1.25 -12.65
C GLU A 557 29.54 -0.14 -13.48
N ARG A 558 29.21 -0.03 -14.78
CA ARG A 558 29.69 1.09 -15.62
C ARG A 558 29.23 2.45 -15.12
N VAL A 559 28.01 2.55 -14.59
CA VAL A 559 27.50 3.81 -14.02
C VAL A 559 28.32 4.24 -12.80
N LEU A 560 28.84 3.28 -12.03
CA LEU A 560 29.62 3.50 -10.82
C LEU A 560 31.09 3.81 -11.13
N ASP A 561 31.71 3.13 -12.09
CA ASP A 561 33.09 3.39 -12.52
C ASP A 561 33.29 4.81 -13.10
N GLY A 562 32.21 5.45 -13.56
CA GLY A 562 32.22 6.79 -14.13
C GLY A 562 32.14 7.95 -13.13
N LYS A 563 31.93 7.71 -11.81
CA LYS A 563 31.73 8.77 -10.80
C LYS A 563 32.35 8.41 -9.44
N TYR A 564 33.22 9.29 -8.92
CA TYR A 564 33.86 9.16 -7.59
C TYR A 564 32.89 9.34 -6.39
N GLU A 565 31.66 9.77 -6.62
CA GLU A 565 30.58 9.77 -5.63
C GLU A 565 29.45 8.88 -6.17
N VAL A 566 29.23 7.73 -5.53
CA VAL A 566 28.12 6.84 -5.88
C VAL A 566 26.82 7.52 -5.46
N PRO A 567 25.93 7.90 -6.40
CA PRO A 567 24.60 8.40 -6.02
C PRO A 567 23.87 7.30 -5.26
N SER A 568 23.19 7.63 -4.16
CA SER A 568 22.40 6.69 -3.34
C SER A 568 21.51 5.79 -4.20
N ASP A 569 20.88 6.36 -5.24
CA ASP A 569 19.99 5.64 -6.13
C ASP A 569 20.72 4.56 -6.96
N ALA A 570 21.95 4.81 -7.39
CA ALA A 570 22.73 3.82 -8.14
C ALA A 570 23.19 2.68 -7.23
N ALA A 571 23.59 2.98 -5.98
CA ALA A 571 23.90 1.97 -4.97
C ALA A 571 22.68 1.10 -4.65
N PHE A 572 21.49 1.71 -4.52
CA PHE A 572 20.22 1.01 -4.32
C PHE A 572 19.98 -0.02 -5.43
N PHE A 573 20.06 0.40 -6.70
CA PHE A 573 19.84 -0.49 -7.84
C PHE A 573 20.91 -1.57 -7.97
N LEU A 574 22.19 -1.24 -7.72
CA LEU A 574 23.28 -2.22 -7.74
C LEU A 574 23.05 -3.30 -6.69
N ALA A 575 22.84 -2.93 -5.43
CA ALA A 575 22.69 -3.90 -4.35
C ALA A 575 21.45 -4.78 -4.58
N THR A 576 20.33 -4.20 -5.02
CA THR A 576 19.13 -4.98 -5.40
C THR A 576 19.41 -5.94 -6.56
N GLY A 577 20.13 -5.49 -7.58
CA GLY A 577 20.52 -6.32 -8.73
C GLY A 577 21.44 -7.47 -8.36
N LEU A 578 22.41 -7.23 -7.47
CA LEU A 578 23.30 -8.26 -6.92
C LEU A 578 22.52 -9.33 -6.16
N ASN A 579 21.59 -8.93 -5.28
CA ASN A 579 20.74 -9.85 -4.55
C ASN A 579 19.89 -10.72 -5.50
N ASN A 580 19.26 -10.12 -6.51
CA ASN A 580 18.43 -10.84 -7.46
C ASN A 580 19.24 -11.84 -8.31
N LEU A 581 20.45 -11.47 -8.73
CA LEU A 581 21.36 -12.36 -9.45
C LEU A 581 21.86 -13.49 -8.54
N ALA A 582 22.11 -13.20 -7.26
CA ALA A 582 22.52 -14.22 -6.30
C ALA A 582 21.42 -15.26 -6.07
N SER A 583 20.16 -14.85 -5.92
CA SER A 583 19.03 -15.78 -5.83
C SER A 583 18.93 -16.68 -7.07
N LEU A 584 19.19 -16.14 -8.27
CA LEU A 584 19.24 -16.94 -9.49
C LEU A 584 20.38 -17.98 -9.48
N TYR A 585 21.56 -17.59 -9.00
CA TYR A 585 22.72 -18.50 -8.91
C TYR A 585 22.58 -19.54 -7.81
N HIS A 586 21.99 -19.16 -6.68
CA HIS A 586 21.64 -20.07 -5.59
C HIS A 586 20.76 -21.20 -6.11
N GLU A 587 19.69 -20.88 -6.83
CA GLU A 587 18.78 -21.87 -7.42
C GLU A 587 19.42 -22.72 -8.52
N GLN A 588 20.44 -22.21 -9.21
CA GLN A 588 21.24 -22.99 -10.18
C GLN A 588 22.29 -23.90 -9.51
N GLY A 589 22.42 -23.88 -8.19
CA GLY A 589 23.46 -24.61 -7.45
C GLY A 589 24.85 -23.97 -7.52
N LYS A 590 24.97 -22.70 -7.94
CA LYS A 590 26.23 -21.96 -8.05
C LYS A 590 26.51 -21.19 -6.75
N TYR A 591 26.67 -21.91 -5.65
CA TYR A 591 26.66 -21.34 -4.31
C TYR A 591 27.77 -20.31 -4.06
N ASP A 592 29.02 -20.60 -4.45
CA ASP A 592 30.15 -19.66 -4.26
C ASP A 592 29.93 -18.32 -4.96
N GLN A 593 29.31 -18.34 -6.15
CA GLN A 593 28.99 -17.12 -6.89
C GLN A 593 27.85 -16.35 -6.22
N ALA A 594 26.84 -17.06 -5.70
CA ALA A 594 25.74 -16.45 -4.97
C ALA A 594 26.23 -15.77 -3.68
N GLU A 595 27.13 -16.42 -2.94
CA GLU A 595 27.71 -15.91 -1.69
C GLU A 595 28.43 -14.57 -1.92
N LEU A 596 29.33 -14.53 -2.91
CA LEU A 596 30.08 -13.33 -3.26
C LEU A 596 29.15 -12.15 -3.57
N LEU A 597 28.08 -12.40 -4.31
CA LEU A 597 27.09 -11.38 -4.69
C LEU A 597 26.27 -10.90 -3.49
N LEU A 598 25.83 -11.81 -2.60
CA LEU A 598 25.06 -11.47 -1.39
C LEU A 598 25.91 -10.69 -0.38
N VAL A 599 27.15 -11.11 -0.14
CA VAL A 599 28.09 -10.40 0.75
C VAL A 599 28.39 -8.99 0.22
N ARG A 600 28.63 -8.86 -1.09
CA ARG A 600 28.81 -7.54 -1.73
C ARG A 600 27.56 -6.68 -1.63
N SER A 601 26.37 -7.26 -1.84
CA SER A 601 25.09 -6.56 -1.67
C SER A 601 24.92 -6.06 -0.23
N LEU A 602 25.20 -6.90 0.76
CA LEU A 602 25.08 -6.57 2.18
C LEU A 602 26.03 -5.44 2.59
N ALA A 603 27.27 -5.48 2.08
CA ALA A 603 28.26 -4.43 2.32
C ALA A 603 27.80 -3.06 1.76
N ILE A 604 27.24 -3.04 0.54
CA ILE A 604 26.70 -1.81 -0.06
C ILE A 604 25.50 -1.29 0.75
N TRP A 605 24.58 -2.17 1.15
CA TRP A 605 23.43 -1.76 1.97
C TRP A 605 23.86 -1.17 3.31
N SER A 606 24.75 -1.87 4.04
CA SER A 606 25.25 -1.45 5.34
C SER A 606 26.01 -0.12 5.27
N HIS A 607 26.92 0.04 4.30
CA HIS A 607 27.72 1.25 4.17
C HIS A 607 26.90 2.47 3.72
N THR A 608 26.00 2.31 2.74
CA THR A 608 25.31 3.45 2.11
C THR A 608 24.00 3.83 2.82
N PHE A 609 23.27 2.86 3.39
CA PHE A 609 21.94 3.07 3.96
C PHE A 609 21.89 2.81 5.48
N GLY A 610 23.00 2.38 6.08
CA GLY A 610 23.11 2.06 7.50
C GLY A 610 22.67 0.63 7.84
N PRO A 611 22.86 0.21 9.10
CA PRO A 611 22.65 -1.19 9.53
C PRO A 611 21.18 -1.61 9.70
N ILE A 612 20.23 -0.69 9.54
CA ILE A 612 18.79 -0.96 9.67
C ILE A 612 18.08 -0.46 8.41
N HIS A 613 17.91 -1.36 7.43
CA HIS A 613 17.20 -1.08 6.19
C HIS A 613 16.38 -2.32 5.74
N PRO A 614 15.17 -2.17 5.18
CA PRO A 614 14.33 -3.29 4.75
C PRO A 614 15.04 -4.33 3.87
N MET A 615 15.86 -3.85 2.94
CA MET A 615 16.59 -4.72 2.02
C MET A 615 17.70 -5.52 2.68
N MET A 616 18.18 -5.12 3.88
CA MET A 616 19.13 -5.94 4.63
C MET A 616 18.49 -7.23 5.10
N ALA A 617 17.25 -7.19 5.60
CA ALA A 617 16.53 -8.38 6.02
C ALA A 617 16.34 -9.36 4.84
N TYR A 618 16.04 -8.85 3.63
CA TYR A 618 15.98 -9.70 2.43
C TYR A 618 17.33 -10.35 2.09
N VAL A 619 18.42 -9.58 2.09
CA VAL A 619 19.76 -10.09 1.75
C VAL A 619 20.26 -11.09 2.81
N GLN A 620 20.06 -10.79 4.09
CA GLN A 620 20.41 -11.69 5.20
C GLN A 620 19.60 -12.99 5.12
N ASN A 621 18.31 -12.91 4.82
CA ASN A 621 17.47 -14.10 4.66
C ASN A 621 17.91 -14.97 3.47
N ASN A 622 18.31 -14.35 2.34
CA ASN A 622 18.85 -15.09 1.20
C ASN A 622 20.23 -15.70 1.50
N LEU A 623 21.09 -15.00 2.25
CA LEU A 623 22.38 -15.53 2.67
C LEU A 623 22.24 -16.68 3.68
N GLY A 624 21.26 -16.59 4.59
CA GLY A 624 20.93 -17.69 5.50
C GLY A 624 20.49 -18.95 4.76
N SER A 625 19.67 -18.79 3.71
CA SER A 625 19.25 -19.91 2.86
C SER A 625 20.41 -20.55 2.11
N LEU A 626 21.37 -19.73 1.66
CA LEU A 626 22.58 -20.23 1.01
C LEU A 626 23.45 -21.06 1.97
N TYR A 627 23.65 -20.56 3.19
CA TYR A 627 24.43 -21.25 4.23
C TYR A 627 23.74 -22.52 4.72
N GLU A 628 22.41 -22.54 4.81
CA GLU A 628 21.63 -23.74 5.09
C GLU A 628 21.91 -24.84 4.05
N ASP A 629 21.86 -24.52 2.75
CA ASP A 629 22.14 -25.47 1.67
C ASP A 629 23.60 -25.93 1.61
N GLN A 630 24.53 -25.12 2.12
CA GLN A 630 25.94 -25.49 2.30
C GLN A 630 26.19 -26.30 3.59
N GLY A 631 25.18 -26.47 4.45
CA GLY A 631 25.28 -27.20 5.72
C GLY A 631 25.85 -26.39 6.89
N GLN A 632 25.95 -25.06 6.76
CA GLN A 632 26.37 -24.12 7.79
C GLN A 632 25.16 -23.65 8.61
N TYR A 633 24.57 -24.57 9.39
CA TYR A 633 23.29 -24.33 10.05
C TYR A 633 23.31 -23.25 11.14
N ASP A 634 24.41 -23.11 11.89
CA ASP A 634 24.53 -22.10 12.96
C ASP A 634 24.58 -20.67 12.37
N ASP A 635 25.32 -20.48 11.28
CA ASP A 635 25.41 -19.20 10.57
C ASP A 635 24.07 -18.84 9.90
N ALA A 636 23.39 -19.84 9.34
CA ALA A 636 22.04 -19.69 8.79
C ALA A 636 21.02 -19.27 9.87
N GLU A 637 21.05 -19.92 11.05
CA GLU A 637 20.17 -19.58 12.18
C GLU A 637 20.36 -18.11 12.61
N ALA A 638 21.62 -17.69 12.77
CA ALA A 638 21.95 -16.32 13.16
C ALA A 638 21.43 -15.28 12.15
N LEU A 639 21.62 -15.54 10.85
CA LEU A 639 21.17 -14.65 9.78
C LEU A 639 19.64 -14.56 9.69
N TYR A 640 18.93 -15.68 9.81
CA TYR A 640 17.46 -15.69 9.82
C TYR A 640 16.89 -14.94 11.03
N GLN A 641 17.48 -15.10 12.22
CA GLN A 641 17.06 -14.37 13.42
C GLN A 641 17.31 -12.86 13.31
N GLN A 642 18.45 -12.46 12.74
CA GLN A 642 18.73 -11.05 12.46
C GLN A 642 17.72 -10.46 11.46
N ALA A 643 17.45 -11.18 10.36
CA ALA A 643 16.48 -10.75 9.35
C ALA A 643 15.07 -10.61 9.95
N LEU A 644 14.65 -11.57 10.78
CA LEU A 644 13.37 -11.53 11.50
C LEU A 644 13.29 -10.32 12.43
N THR A 645 14.34 -10.07 13.22
CA THR A 645 14.39 -8.94 14.16
C THR A 645 14.28 -7.60 13.41
N VAL A 646 15.01 -7.45 12.31
CA VAL A 646 14.95 -6.24 11.47
C VAL A 646 13.57 -6.08 10.83
N ALA A 647 12.97 -7.17 10.31
CA ALA A 647 11.66 -7.14 9.69
C ALA A 647 10.53 -6.79 10.69
N GLU A 648 10.51 -7.43 11.86
CA GLU A 648 9.53 -7.14 12.91
C GLU A 648 9.68 -5.72 13.46
N HIS A 649 10.92 -5.25 13.58
CA HIS A 649 11.19 -3.89 14.04
C HIS A 649 10.71 -2.81 13.05
N LEU A 650 10.93 -3.02 11.74
CA LEU A 650 10.60 -2.02 10.71
C LEU A 650 9.13 -2.01 10.31
N PHE A 651 8.49 -3.18 10.24
CA PHE A 651 7.16 -3.34 9.66
C PHE A 651 6.11 -3.86 10.64
N GLY A 652 6.51 -4.22 11.86
CA GLY A 652 5.65 -4.90 12.82
C GLY A 652 5.49 -6.39 12.53
N SER A 653 4.78 -7.07 13.43
CA SER A 653 4.67 -8.53 13.49
C SER A 653 3.90 -9.18 12.32
N ASN A 654 3.15 -8.38 11.57
CA ASN A 654 2.17 -8.89 10.59
C ASN A 654 2.66 -8.77 9.15
N HIS A 655 3.81 -8.17 8.90
CA HIS A 655 4.27 -7.93 7.55
C HIS A 655 4.69 -9.23 6.82
N PRO A 656 4.43 -9.39 5.50
CA PRO A 656 4.79 -10.59 4.74
C PRO A 656 6.27 -10.99 4.80
N LEU A 657 7.19 -10.02 4.91
CA LEU A 657 8.62 -10.29 5.12
C LEU A 657 8.88 -11.08 6.42
N VAL A 658 8.11 -10.80 7.48
CA VAL A 658 8.18 -11.58 8.73
C VAL A 658 7.77 -13.03 8.46
N ALA A 659 6.70 -13.24 7.68
CA ALA A 659 6.28 -14.60 7.31
C ALA A 659 7.37 -15.34 6.51
N THR A 660 8.08 -14.66 5.60
CA THR A 660 9.22 -15.23 4.88
C THR A 660 10.34 -15.65 5.83
N CYS A 661 10.75 -14.78 6.76
CA CYS A 661 11.79 -15.13 7.75
C CYS A 661 11.35 -16.28 8.67
N LEU A 662 10.08 -16.29 9.11
CA LEU A 662 9.52 -17.36 9.93
C LEU A 662 9.47 -18.70 9.19
N ASN A 663 9.10 -18.71 7.90
CA ASN A 663 9.12 -19.91 7.07
C ASN A 663 10.52 -20.50 6.96
N ASN A 664 11.53 -19.67 6.73
CA ASN A 664 12.91 -20.12 6.56
C ASN A 664 13.50 -20.64 7.88
N LEU A 665 13.29 -19.92 8.98
CA LEU A 665 13.69 -20.38 10.31
C LEU A 665 12.96 -21.68 10.71
N SER A 666 11.70 -21.82 10.31
CA SER A 666 10.92 -23.05 10.52
C SER A 666 11.52 -24.24 9.75
N CYS A 667 11.88 -24.06 8.48
CA CYS A 667 12.56 -25.08 7.67
C CYS A 667 13.84 -25.54 8.35
N LEU A 668 14.70 -24.60 8.75
CA LEU A 668 15.96 -24.90 9.44
C LEU A 668 15.71 -25.76 10.69
N TYR A 669 14.78 -25.35 11.55
CA TYR A 669 14.43 -26.08 12.79
C TYR A 669 13.79 -27.44 12.55
N THR A 670 13.28 -27.71 11.35
CA THR A 670 12.70 -29.01 11.04
C THR A 670 13.76 -30.10 10.98
N ASN A 671 14.99 -29.74 10.62
CA ASN A 671 16.14 -30.65 10.61
C ASN A 671 16.69 -30.96 12.01
N HIS A 672 16.24 -30.24 13.04
CA HIS A 672 16.66 -30.41 14.43
C HIS A 672 15.59 -31.15 15.25
N SER A 673 15.91 -32.35 15.74
CA SER A 673 14.96 -33.21 16.47
C SER A 673 14.37 -32.57 17.74
N ASP A 674 15.11 -31.65 18.38
CA ASP A 674 14.75 -30.95 19.61
C ASP A 674 13.90 -29.68 19.38
N LYS A 675 13.89 -29.14 18.15
CA LYS A 675 13.19 -27.88 17.81
C LYS A 675 11.93 -28.08 16.97
N GLN A 676 11.44 -29.31 16.79
CA GLN A 676 10.27 -29.61 15.93
C GLN A 676 8.98 -28.90 16.35
N GLU A 677 8.73 -28.68 17.65
CA GLU A 677 7.55 -27.95 18.14
C GLU A 677 7.63 -26.46 17.79
N GLN A 678 8.82 -25.88 17.92
CA GLN A 678 9.09 -24.50 17.53
C GLN A 678 8.94 -24.32 16.02
N SER A 679 9.50 -25.24 15.22
CA SER A 679 9.37 -25.23 13.76
C SER A 679 7.90 -25.15 13.32
N GLU A 680 7.03 -26.02 13.86
CA GLU A 680 5.60 -26.02 13.49
C GLU A 680 4.89 -24.73 13.94
N ALA A 681 5.20 -24.21 15.12
CA ALA A 681 4.63 -22.96 15.60
C ALA A 681 5.00 -21.78 14.67
N LEU A 682 6.25 -21.72 14.23
CA LEU A 682 6.74 -20.73 13.27
C LEU A 682 6.04 -20.86 11.91
N ALA A 683 5.93 -22.09 11.36
CA ALA A 683 5.23 -22.33 10.10
C ALA A 683 3.73 -21.98 10.16
N LYS A 684 3.05 -22.32 11.26
CA LYS A 684 1.63 -21.93 11.47
C LYS A 684 1.46 -20.42 11.53
N ARG A 685 2.37 -19.73 12.24
CA ARG A 685 2.37 -18.26 12.31
C ARG A 685 2.58 -17.67 10.92
N ALA A 686 3.62 -18.11 10.19
CA ALA A 686 3.90 -17.65 8.84
C ALA A 686 2.71 -17.85 7.90
N LEU A 687 2.10 -19.04 7.92
CA LEU A 687 0.90 -19.32 7.15
C LEU A 687 -0.22 -18.33 7.48
N SER A 688 -0.58 -18.18 8.77
CA SER A 688 -1.66 -17.29 9.20
C SER A 688 -1.45 -15.83 8.74
N LEU A 689 -0.19 -15.36 8.75
CA LEU A 689 0.17 -14.03 8.27
C LEU A 689 0.00 -13.90 6.76
N CYS A 690 0.55 -14.83 5.99
CA CYS A 690 0.35 -14.86 4.55
C CYS A 690 -1.15 -14.95 4.21
N GLU A 691 -1.93 -15.72 4.98
CA GLU A 691 -3.36 -15.85 4.77
C GLU A 691 -4.13 -14.55 4.96
N ALA A 692 -3.83 -13.82 6.03
CA ALA A 692 -4.50 -12.57 6.36
C ALA A 692 -4.11 -11.41 5.43
N GLU A 693 -2.82 -11.30 5.10
CA GLU A 693 -2.26 -10.07 4.53
C GLU A 693 -2.09 -10.12 3.00
N LEU A 694 -1.55 -11.23 2.49
CA LEU A 694 -1.39 -11.43 1.04
C LEU A 694 -2.65 -11.98 0.41
N GLY A 695 -3.51 -12.52 1.27
CA GLY A 695 -4.54 -13.40 0.85
C GLY A 695 -3.97 -14.70 0.30
N PRO A 696 -4.82 -15.47 -0.36
CA PRO A 696 -4.68 -16.89 -0.07
C PRO A 696 -4.44 -17.82 -1.23
N HIS A 697 -4.69 -17.29 -2.41
CA HIS A 697 -4.17 -17.80 -3.66
C HIS A 697 -2.80 -17.20 -3.96
N HIS A 698 -2.16 -16.56 -2.98
CA HIS A 698 -0.86 -15.94 -3.18
C HIS A 698 0.25 -17.01 -3.19
N PRO A 699 1.25 -16.91 -4.07
CA PRO A 699 2.38 -17.84 -4.12
C PRO A 699 3.13 -18.03 -2.80
N GLN A 700 3.32 -16.97 -2.02
CA GLN A 700 3.97 -17.10 -0.70
C GLN A 700 3.12 -17.89 0.29
N THR A 701 1.78 -17.81 0.19
CA THR A 701 0.87 -18.67 0.96
C THR A 701 1.06 -20.13 0.57
N ALA A 702 1.22 -20.43 -0.73
CA ALA A 702 1.52 -21.78 -1.19
C ALA A 702 2.85 -22.30 -0.62
N THR A 703 3.87 -21.44 -0.52
CA THR A 703 5.15 -21.79 0.13
C THR A 703 4.96 -22.12 1.61
N SER A 704 4.26 -21.29 2.39
CA SER A 704 3.96 -21.60 3.80
C SER A 704 3.18 -22.90 3.98
N LEU A 705 2.20 -23.16 3.10
CA LEU A 705 1.44 -24.40 3.10
C LEU A 705 2.35 -25.61 2.84
N ALA A 706 3.24 -25.51 1.86
CA ALA A 706 4.17 -26.58 1.52
C ALA A 706 5.15 -26.88 2.66
N ASN A 707 5.65 -25.85 3.35
CA ASN A 707 6.55 -26.01 4.49
C ASN A 707 5.84 -26.67 5.68
N LEU A 708 4.63 -26.21 6.02
CA LEU A 708 3.83 -26.82 7.08
C LEU A 708 3.44 -28.27 6.75
N ALA A 709 3.17 -28.57 5.48
CA ALA A 709 2.90 -29.94 5.02
C ALA A 709 4.11 -30.85 5.22
N SER A 710 5.33 -30.39 4.90
CA SER A 710 6.57 -31.14 5.15
C SER A 710 6.76 -31.45 6.63
N ILE A 711 6.50 -30.48 7.51
CA ILE A 711 6.56 -30.66 8.97
C ILE A 711 5.52 -31.70 9.43
N SER A 712 4.29 -31.60 8.91
CA SER A 712 3.19 -32.54 9.24
C SER A 712 3.54 -33.97 8.81
N TYR A 713 4.12 -34.12 7.61
CA TYR A 713 4.59 -35.40 7.09
C TYR A 713 5.68 -36.03 7.96
N MET A 714 6.68 -35.24 8.39
CA MET A 714 7.73 -35.74 9.28
C MET A 714 7.23 -36.17 10.66
N ARG A 715 6.10 -35.63 11.12
CA ARG A 715 5.42 -36.09 12.34
C ARG A 715 4.50 -37.28 12.14
N GLY A 716 4.32 -37.72 10.90
CA GLY A 716 3.42 -38.82 10.52
C GLY A 716 1.96 -38.42 10.37
N ASP A 717 1.61 -37.13 10.39
CA ASP A 717 0.26 -36.66 10.05
C ASP A 717 0.11 -36.54 8.52
N ASN A 718 -0.05 -37.71 7.90
CA ASN A 718 -0.11 -37.86 6.46
C ASN A 718 -1.37 -37.22 5.85
N GLU A 719 -2.50 -37.23 6.55
CA GLU A 719 -3.76 -36.63 6.06
C GLU A 719 -3.63 -35.10 6.00
N GLN A 720 -3.06 -34.48 7.04
CA GLN A 720 -2.82 -33.05 7.05
C GLN A 720 -1.80 -32.65 5.98
N ALA A 721 -0.69 -33.38 5.85
CA ALA A 721 0.32 -33.13 4.82
C ALA A 721 -0.27 -33.20 3.40
N GLU A 722 -1.09 -34.22 3.11
CA GLU A 722 -1.76 -34.37 1.81
C GLU A 722 -2.66 -33.18 1.49
N SER A 723 -3.50 -32.78 2.45
CA SER A 723 -4.43 -31.66 2.29
C SER A 723 -3.69 -30.35 2.02
N LEU A 724 -2.61 -30.08 2.75
CA LEU A 724 -1.83 -28.86 2.61
C LEU A 724 -1.05 -28.81 1.30
N TRP A 725 -0.39 -29.90 0.90
CA TRP A 725 0.32 -29.96 -0.40
C TRP A 725 -0.62 -29.90 -1.59
N LYS A 726 -1.81 -30.53 -1.55
CA LYS A 726 -2.80 -30.40 -2.64
C LYS A 726 -3.28 -28.97 -2.83
N ARG A 727 -3.45 -28.23 -1.73
CA ARG A 727 -3.82 -26.82 -1.77
C ARG A 727 -2.69 -25.96 -2.33
N ALA A 728 -1.45 -26.17 -1.86
CA ALA A 728 -0.27 -25.50 -2.40
C ALA A 728 -0.08 -25.78 -3.91
N LEU A 729 -0.33 -27.04 -4.33
CA LEU A 729 -0.28 -27.46 -5.73
C LEU A 729 -1.30 -26.69 -6.57
N SER A 730 -2.56 -26.62 -6.12
CA SER A 730 -3.62 -25.91 -6.83
C SER A 730 -3.30 -24.42 -7.01
N ILE A 731 -2.70 -23.78 -5.99
CA ILE A 731 -2.30 -22.37 -6.07
C ILE A 731 -1.17 -22.21 -7.10
N ASN A 732 -0.11 -23.03 -7.01
CA ASN A 732 1.03 -22.93 -7.91
C ASN A 732 0.67 -23.26 -9.36
N GLU A 733 -0.20 -24.24 -9.60
CA GLU A 733 -0.71 -24.56 -10.95
C GLU A 733 -1.52 -23.41 -11.55
N HIS A 734 -2.31 -22.70 -10.73
CA HIS A 734 -3.07 -21.53 -11.17
C HIS A 734 -2.16 -20.34 -11.48
N VAL A 735 -1.16 -20.06 -10.64
CA VAL A 735 -0.32 -18.85 -10.79
C VAL A 735 0.78 -19.03 -11.82
N PHE A 736 1.50 -20.15 -11.79
CA PHE A 736 2.68 -20.39 -12.64
C PHE A 736 2.38 -21.31 -13.84
N GLY A 737 1.25 -22.01 -13.83
CA GLY A 737 0.91 -23.02 -14.82
C GLY A 737 1.40 -24.42 -14.45
N LEU A 738 0.98 -25.42 -15.24
CA LEU A 738 1.15 -26.85 -14.93
C LEU A 738 2.60 -27.37 -15.01
N ASN A 739 3.49 -26.61 -15.65
CA ASN A 739 4.86 -27.03 -16.00
C ASN A 739 5.93 -26.20 -15.28
N HIS A 740 5.63 -25.66 -14.11
CA HIS A 740 6.58 -24.86 -13.33
C HIS A 740 7.36 -25.72 -12.31
N THR A 741 8.59 -25.34 -11.99
CA THR A 741 9.47 -26.08 -11.05
C THR A 741 8.88 -26.16 -9.64
N THR A 742 8.21 -25.11 -9.17
CA THR A 742 7.49 -25.13 -7.88
C THR A 742 6.32 -26.12 -7.85
N VAL A 743 5.67 -26.39 -9.00
CA VAL A 743 4.65 -27.44 -9.13
C VAL A 743 5.33 -28.80 -9.03
N ALA A 744 6.44 -29.00 -9.74
CA ALA A 744 7.19 -30.26 -9.70
C ALA A 744 7.70 -30.61 -8.30
N ARG A 745 8.16 -29.63 -7.51
CA ARG A 745 8.58 -29.84 -6.12
C ARG A 745 7.43 -30.36 -5.23
N ILE A 746 6.23 -29.80 -5.37
CA ILE A 746 5.06 -30.28 -4.62
C ILE A 746 4.62 -31.67 -5.10
N LEU A 747 4.68 -31.94 -6.40
CA LEU A 747 4.38 -33.27 -6.95
C LEU A 747 5.34 -34.32 -6.41
N ASN A 748 6.64 -34.02 -6.29
CA ASN A 748 7.62 -34.91 -5.67
C ASN A 748 7.28 -35.21 -4.20
N ASN A 749 6.93 -34.19 -3.42
CA ASN A 749 6.55 -34.37 -2.02
C ASN A 749 5.30 -35.23 -1.87
N LEU A 750 4.27 -34.99 -2.69
CA LEU A 750 3.08 -35.84 -2.75
C LEU A 750 3.43 -37.27 -3.18
N ALA A 751 4.35 -37.45 -4.13
CA ALA A 751 4.77 -38.78 -4.54
C ALA A 751 5.43 -39.57 -3.40
N ASN A 752 6.30 -38.93 -2.63
CA ASN A 752 6.93 -39.54 -1.46
C ASN A 752 5.88 -39.94 -0.41
N LEU A 753 4.91 -39.06 -0.14
CA LEU A 753 3.77 -39.35 0.73
C LEU A 753 2.98 -40.57 0.26
N TYR A 754 2.60 -40.63 -1.02
CA TYR A 754 1.84 -41.75 -1.56
C TYR A 754 2.66 -43.04 -1.61
N SER A 755 3.97 -42.96 -1.83
CA SER A 755 4.88 -44.12 -1.73
C SER A 755 4.89 -44.68 -0.32
N ALA A 756 4.97 -43.82 0.71
CA ALA A 756 4.91 -44.21 2.12
C ALA A 756 3.55 -44.81 2.54
N GLN A 757 2.49 -44.57 1.75
CA GLN A 757 1.15 -45.15 1.92
C GLN A 757 0.90 -46.40 1.05
N ASP A 758 1.92 -46.94 0.39
CA ASP A 758 1.83 -48.06 -0.57
C ASP A 758 0.93 -47.77 -1.80
N GLN A 759 0.67 -46.50 -2.09
CA GLN A 759 -0.12 -46.05 -3.25
C GLN A 759 0.77 -45.77 -4.46
N TYR A 760 1.56 -46.78 -4.84
CA TYR A 760 2.66 -46.63 -5.80
C TYR A 760 2.25 -46.12 -7.19
N VAL A 761 1.04 -46.44 -7.67
CA VAL A 761 0.55 -45.97 -8.98
C VAL A 761 0.38 -44.45 -9.02
N GLN A 762 -0.13 -43.87 -7.93
CA GLN A 762 -0.28 -42.43 -7.81
C GLN A 762 1.08 -41.76 -7.62
N ALA A 763 1.94 -42.33 -6.78
CA ALA A 763 3.32 -41.86 -6.59
C ALA A 763 4.10 -41.84 -7.92
N GLU A 764 3.99 -42.90 -8.73
CA GLU A 764 4.64 -43.01 -10.04
C GLU A 764 4.14 -41.93 -11.01
N SER A 765 2.82 -41.69 -11.02
CA SER A 765 2.23 -40.63 -11.86
C SER A 765 2.77 -39.25 -11.48
N PHE A 766 2.91 -38.96 -10.18
CA PHE A 766 3.43 -37.69 -9.70
C PHE A 766 4.92 -37.52 -9.99
N LEU A 767 5.75 -38.54 -9.70
CA LEU A 767 7.19 -38.51 -9.99
C LEU A 767 7.49 -38.37 -11.48
N LYS A 768 6.78 -39.11 -12.35
CA LYS A 768 6.96 -38.96 -13.81
C LYS A 768 6.61 -37.56 -14.28
N ARG A 769 5.55 -36.97 -13.75
CA ARG A 769 5.17 -35.58 -14.06
C ARG A 769 6.23 -34.60 -13.55
N ALA A 770 6.71 -34.75 -12.31
CA ALA A 770 7.77 -33.92 -11.76
C ALA A 770 9.05 -33.99 -12.62
N ILE A 771 9.53 -35.20 -12.91
CA ILE A 771 10.69 -35.45 -13.78
C ILE A 771 10.52 -34.79 -15.15
N SER A 772 9.37 -34.98 -15.79
CA SER A 772 9.08 -34.39 -17.10
C SER A 772 9.11 -32.86 -17.05
N ILE A 773 8.59 -32.24 -16.00
CA ILE A 773 8.63 -30.79 -15.82
C ILE A 773 10.09 -30.31 -15.71
N TRP A 774 10.88 -30.91 -14.83
CA TRP A 774 12.29 -30.54 -14.64
C TRP A 774 13.13 -30.72 -15.90
N GLU A 775 12.92 -31.81 -16.65
CA GLU A 775 13.56 -32.05 -17.95
C GLU A 775 13.23 -30.93 -18.97
N MET A 776 12.00 -30.44 -18.98
CA MET A 776 11.55 -29.38 -19.88
C MET A 776 12.06 -27.99 -19.48
N THR A 777 12.19 -27.69 -18.18
CA THR A 777 12.48 -26.32 -17.69
C THR A 777 13.96 -26.03 -17.44
N LEU A 778 14.67 -26.97 -16.83
CA LEU A 778 16.07 -26.78 -16.38
C LEU A 778 17.06 -27.69 -17.11
N GLY A 779 16.55 -28.54 -18.00
CA GLY A 779 17.34 -29.52 -18.74
C GLY A 779 17.80 -30.70 -17.87
N GLU A 780 18.50 -31.65 -18.49
CA GLU A 780 18.86 -32.91 -17.82
C GLU A 780 19.94 -32.79 -16.73
N LYS A 781 20.50 -31.59 -16.50
CA LYS A 781 21.75 -31.36 -15.76
C LYS A 781 21.58 -30.68 -14.39
N HIS A 782 20.36 -30.56 -13.87
CA HIS A 782 20.11 -29.88 -12.58
C HIS A 782 20.35 -30.81 -11.38
N HIS A 783 20.81 -30.28 -10.24
CA HIS A 783 21.07 -31.07 -9.04
C HIS A 783 19.79 -31.70 -8.44
N GLU A 784 18.68 -30.97 -8.36
CA GLU A 784 17.37 -31.51 -7.92
C GLU A 784 16.84 -32.66 -8.80
N MET A 785 17.31 -32.80 -10.04
CA MET A 785 16.96 -33.93 -10.89
C MET A 785 17.51 -35.25 -10.30
N LEU A 786 18.63 -35.21 -9.56
CA LEU A 786 19.13 -36.39 -8.85
C LEU A 786 18.13 -36.85 -7.79
N ASP A 787 17.58 -35.94 -6.98
CA ASP A 787 16.65 -36.30 -5.91
C ASP A 787 15.36 -36.92 -6.46
N LEU A 788 14.84 -36.38 -7.56
CA LEU A 788 13.69 -36.96 -8.26
C LEU A 788 13.99 -38.35 -8.80
N LEU A 789 15.16 -38.54 -9.42
CA LEU A 789 15.57 -39.85 -9.94
C LEU A 789 15.79 -40.84 -8.80
N LEU A 790 16.35 -40.41 -7.67
CA LEU A 790 16.54 -41.23 -6.47
C LEU A 790 15.19 -41.65 -5.87
N ASN A 791 14.24 -40.73 -5.70
CA ASN A 791 12.89 -41.05 -5.24
C ASN A 791 12.18 -42.01 -6.21
N TYR A 792 12.41 -41.84 -7.52
CA TYR A 792 11.86 -42.77 -8.51
C TYR A 792 12.50 -44.15 -8.47
N ILE A 793 13.81 -44.25 -8.21
CA ILE A 793 14.51 -45.53 -7.99
C ILE A 793 13.93 -46.25 -6.77
N VAL A 794 13.75 -45.53 -5.66
CA VAL A 794 13.16 -46.09 -4.42
C VAL A 794 11.76 -46.63 -4.70
N LEU A 795 10.91 -45.83 -5.37
CA LEU A 795 9.57 -46.26 -5.74
C LEU A 795 9.58 -47.52 -6.64
N LEU A 796 10.49 -47.58 -7.62
CA LEU A 796 10.59 -48.74 -8.51
C LEU A 796 11.05 -50.00 -7.77
N HIS A 797 11.91 -49.87 -6.77
CA HIS A 797 12.27 -50.98 -5.87
C HIS A 797 11.06 -51.45 -5.05
N ASP A 798 10.30 -50.53 -4.47
CA ASP A 798 9.07 -50.85 -3.71
C ASP A 798 8.03 -51.57 -4.59
N MET A 799 7.99 -51.24 -5.88
CA MET A 799 7.17 -51.90 -6.90
C MET A 799 7.74 -53.23 -7.45
N ASN A 800 8.92 -53.69 -6.99
CA ASN A 800 9.67 -54.83 -7.54
C ASN A 800 10.01 -54.72 -9.04
N ARG A 801 10.26 -53.51 -9.56
CA ARG A 801 10.63 -53.23 -10.96
C ARG A 801 12.13 -52.98 -11.11
N GLU A 802 12.93 -53.97 -10.71
CA GLU A 802 14.40 -53.90 -10.63
C GLU A 802 15.11 -53.51 -11.94
N GLU A 803 14.65 -54.01 -13.09
CA GLU A 803 15.27 -53.66 -14.38
C GLU A 803 15.12 -52.17 -14.72
N GLU A 804 13.98 -51.57 -14.39
CA GLU A 804 13.73 -50.16 -14.60
C GLU A 804 14.46 -49.30 -13.57
N ALA A 805 14.48 -49.73 -12.30
CA ALA A 805 15.25 -49.08 -11.25
C ALA A 805 16.74 -48.99 -11.63
N GLU A 806 17.31 -50.06 -12.18
CA GLU A 806 18.69 -50.08 -12.65
C GLU A 806 18.94 -49.15 -13.85
N GLN A 807 17.96 -48.98 -14.75
CA GLN A 807 18.06 -48.00 -15.85
C GLN A 807 18.08 -46.57 -15.30
N VAL A 808 17.17 -46.24 -14.38
CA VAL A 808 17.10 -44.91 -13.75
C VAL A 808 18.35 -44.65 -12.90
N LYS A 809 18.88 -45.67 -12.21
CA LYS A 809 20.12 -45.61 -11.44
C LYS A 809 21.33 -45.31 -12.29
N ARG A 810 21.44 -45.91 -13.49
CA ARG A 810 22.49 -45.55 -14.46
C ARG A 810 22.37 -44.10 -14.90
N ARG A 811 21.15 -43.61 -15.14
CA ARG A 811 20.88 -42.21 -15.47
C ARG A 811 21.29 -41.27 -14.34
N ALA A 812 20.87 -41.54 -13.11
CA ALA A 812 21.24 -40.76 -11.93
C ALA A 812 22.76 -40.75 -11.71
N LYS A 813 23.43 -41.90 -11.87
CA LYS A 813 24.89 -42.00 -11.78
C LYS A 813 25.58 -41.16 -12.86
N HIS A 814 25.10 -41.24 -14.10
CA HIS A 814 25.67 -40.46 -15.19
C HIS A 814 25.50 -38.95 -14.95
N LEU A 815 24.34 -38.53 -14.43
CA LEU A 815 24.10 -37.15 -14.03
C LEU A 815 25.02 -36.71 -12.89
N ALA A 816 25.18 -37.53 -11.85
CA ALA A 816 26.09 -37.24 -10.74
C ALA A 816 27.56 -37.13 -11.20
N GLU A 817 28.00 -38.00 -12.12
CA GLU A 817 29.34 -37.93 -12.71
C GLU A 817 29.53 -36.67 -13.57
N GLN A 818 28.49 -36.19 -14.26
CA GLN A 818 28.53 -34.93 -15.02
C GLN A 818 28.54 -33.70 -14.09
N LEU A 819 27.79 -33.73 -12.99
CA LEU A 819 27.79 -32.68 -11.98
C LEU A 819 29.14 -32.57 -11.24
N GLN A 820 29.82 -33.71 -11.01
CA GLN A 820 31.17 -33.76 -10.45
C GLN A 820 32.28 -33.28 -11.40
N GLN A 821 32.00 -33.10 -12.71
CA GLN A 821 32.99 -32.66 -13.71
C GLN A 821 33.12 -31.13 -13.84
N VAL A 822 32.40 -30.34 -13.04
CA VAL A 822 32.81 -28.96 -12.78
C VAL A 822 33.93 -29.05 -11.73
N PRO A 823 35.21 -28.86 -12.11
CA PRO A 823 36.24 -28.76 -11.08
C PRO A 823 35.84 -27.56 -10.20
N PRO A 824 36.05 -27.60 -8.88
CA PRO A 824 36.10 -26.35 -8.14
C PRO A 824 37.07 -25.45 -8.92
N PRO A 825 36.65 -24.27 -9.40
CA PRO A 825 37.56 -23.38 -10.08
C PRO A 825 38.76 -23.23 -9.14
N GLN A 826 39.96 -23.47 -9.67
CA GLN A 826 41.17 -23.14 -8.94
C GLN A 826 40.98 -21.71 -8.48
N HIS A 827 40.82 -21.51 -7.17
CA HIS A 827 40.69 -20.21 -6.56
C HIS A 827 41.71 -19.34 -7.25
N ASP A 828 41.26 -18.25 -7.89
CA ASP A 828 42.20 -17.23 -8.29
C ASP A 828 42.68 -16.64 -6.96
N GLN A 829 43.71 -17.31 -6.40
CA GLN A 829 44.25 -17.02 -5.09
C GLN A 829 44.61 -15.56 -5.06
N GLN A 830 44.93 -14.93 -6.20
CA GLN A 830 45.22 -13.53 -6.29
C GLN A 830 44.03 -12.61 -5.93
N GLU A 831 42.78 -12.90 -6.30
CA GLU A 831 41.63 -12.05 -5.92
C GLU A 831 41.11 -12.38 -4.52
N THR A 832 41.06 -13.66 -4.13
CA THR A 832 40.73 -14.06 -2.75
C THR A 832 41.82 -13.62 -1.77
N GLN A 833 43.09 -13.59 -2.16
CA GLN A 833 44.21 -13.09 -1.35
C GLN A 833 44.31 -11.57 -1.41
N THR A 834 43.95 -10.89 -2.50
CA THR A 834 43.82 -9.41 -2.46
C THR A 834 42.66 -8.98 -1.58
N TYR A 835 41.56 -9.76 -1.56
CA TYR A 835 40.39 -9.54 -0.71
C TYR A 835 40.64 -9.95 0.75
N GLN A 836 41.28 -11.10 1.00
CA GLN A 836 41.75 -11.51 2.33
C GLN A 836 42.88 -10.61 2.82
N GLU A 837 43.76 -10.08 1.97
CA GLU A 837 44.75 -9.06 2.33
C GLU A 837 44.08 -7.71 2.61
N MET A 838 42.92 -7.40 2.02
CA MET A 838 42.17 -6.18 2.35
C MET A 838 41.44 -6.31 3.69
N LEU A 839 40.84 -7.48 3.97
CA LEU A 839 40.23 -7.85 5.26
C LEU A 839 41.30 -8.04 6.36
N GLN A 840 42.43 -8.66 6.03
CA GLN A 840 43.58 -8.80 6.92
C GLN A 840 44.29 -7.47 7.11
N ARG A 841 44.40 -6.57 6.12
CA ARG A 841 44.94 -5.22 6.35
C ARG A 841 44.05 -4.41 7.27
N THR A 842 42.73 -4.43 7.09
CA THR A 842 41.80 -3.72 8.00
C THR A 842 41.80 -4.30 9.42
N HIS A 843 42.01 -5.62 9.57
CA HIS A 843 42.17 -6.27 10.89
C HIS A 843 43.59 -6.08 11.49
N HIS A 844 44.63 -6.12 10.66
CA HIS A 844 46.04 -5.95 11.06
C HIS A 844 46.35 -4.50 11.43
N ASP A 845 45.76 -3.52 10.74
CA ASP A 845 45.88 -2.10 11.10
C ASP A 845 45.24 -1.80 12.47
N ALA A 846 44.21 -2.54 12.88
CA ALA A 846 43.62 -2.42 14.22
C ALA A 846 44.53 -3.02 15.31
N LEU A 847 45.15 -4.17 15.04
CA LEU A 847 46.10 -4.84 15.94
C LEU A 847 47.43 -4.08 16.07
N ASP A 848 47.98 -3.55 14.98
CA ASP A 848 49.24 -2.79 14.95
C ASP A 848 49.10 -1.45 15.71
N ASN A 849 47.88 -0.88 15.74
CA ASN A 849 47.55 0.32 16.52
C ASN A 849 47.44 0.04 18.03
N LEU A 850 46.91 -1.12 18.43
CA LEU A 850 46.87 -1.57 19.83
C LEU A 850 48.27 -1.90 20.37
N ASP A 851 49.11 -2.57 19.57
CA ASP A 851 50.50 -2.87 19.94
C ASP A 851 51.36 -1.59 20.07
N ARG A 852 51.14 -0.59 19.21
CA ARG A 852 51.80 0.73 19.33
C ARG A 852 51.37 1.48 20.59
N LEU A 853 50.09 1.41 20.97
CA LEU A 853 49.59 1.96 22.22
C LEU A 853 50.23 1.27 23.42
N HIS A 854 50.31 -0.07 23.42
CA HIS A 854 51.00 -0.83 24.46
C HIS A 854 52.47 -0.40 24.60
N GLN A 855 53.22 -0.27 23.50
CA GLN A 855 54.62 0.19 23.55
C GLN A 855 54.79 1.63 24.09
N LEU A 856 53.86 2.54 23.76
CA LEU A 856 53.88 3.90 24.28
C LEU A 856 53.62 3.95 25.79
N THR A 857 52.80 3.05 26.33
CA THR A 857 52.60 2.92 27.79
C THR A 857 53.86 2.42 28.51
N GLU A 858 54.54 1.42 27.92
CA GLU A 858 55.81 0.90 28.41
C GLU A 858 56.93 1.97 28.38
N GLU A 859 56.96 2.81 27.34
CA GLU A 859 57.89 3.95 27.26
C GLU A 859 57.55 5.06 28.26
N ALA A 860 56.27 5.31 28.52
CA ALA A 860 55.83 6.27 29.52
C ALA A 860 56.25 5.85 30.93
N LEU A 861 56.10 4.57 31.31
CA LEU A 861 56.55 4.03 32.60
C LEU A 861 58.07 4.13 32.82
N LYS A 862 58.86 4.13 31.74
CA LYS A 862 60.32 4.31 31.78
C LYS A 862 60.75 5.76 32.01
N LYS A 863 59.87 6.74 31.76
CA LYS A 863 60.12 8.16 32.06
C LYS A 863 59.88 8.44 33.55
N HIS A 864 60.51 9.48 34.10
CA HIS A 864 60.36 9.85 35.51
C HIS A 864 58.98 10.48 35.79
N LEU A 865 57.94 9.65 35.84
CA LEU A 865 56.56 10.02 36.15
C LEU A 865 56.32 10.15 37.66
N THR A 866 55.33 10.94 38.06
CA THR A 866 54.86 10.98 39.46
C THR A 866 54.13 9.67 39.83
N GLN A 867 53.92 9.40 41.11
CA GLN A 867 53.31 8.13 41.55
C GLN A 867 51.89 7.96 41.01
N GLN A 868 51.07 9.01 41.07
CA GLN A 868 49.69 9.00 40.60
C GLN A 868 49.58 8.81 39.08
N GLU A 869 50.58 9.27 38.34
CA GLU A 869 50.67 9.08 36.89
C GLU A 869 51.09 7.66 36.52
N ARG A 870 52.02 7.05 37.28
CA ARG A 870 52.39 5.64 37.06
C ARG A 870 51.23 4.69 37.33
N GLU A 871 50.48 4.92 38.41
CA GLU A 871 49.29 4.12 38.73
C GLU A 871 48.24 4.16 37.61
N LYS A 872 48.06 5.32 36.96
CA LYS A 872 47.20 5.46 35.78
C LYS A 872 47.74 4.73 34.56
N VAL A 873 49.04 4.82 34.28
CA VAL A 873 49.65 4.12 33.14
C VAL A 873 49.66 2.61 33.37
N ASP A 874 49.89 2.13 34.59
CA ASP A 874 49.82 0.71 34.95
C ASP A 874 48.39 0.17 34.79
N ARG A 875 47.37 0.93 35.24
CA ARG A 875 45.96 0.56 35.06
C ARG A 875 45.53 0.56 33.60
N PHE A 876 46.00 1.55 32.84
CA PHE A 876 45.76 1.64 31.40
C PHE A 876 46.41 0.47 30.65
N ARG A 877 47.63 0.08 31.02
CA ARG A 877 48.33 -1.10 30.48
C ARG A 877 47.59 -2.41 30.80
N GLU A 878 47.06 -2.55 32.02
CA GLU A 878 46.27 -3.71 32.45
C GLU A 878 44.97 -3.87 31.64
N LEU A 879 44.23 -2.79 31.42
CA LEU A 879 42.99 -2.80 30.64
C LEU A 879 43.24 -3.06 29.14
N LEU A 880 44.32 -2.50 28.58
CA LEU A 880 44.76 -2.80 27.20
C LEU A 880 45.13 -4.28 27.03
N TRP A 881 45.75 -4.88 28.05
CA TRP A 881 46.09 -6.31 28.03
C TRP A 881 44.84 -7.19 28.00
N ILE A 882 43.82 -6.84 28.79
CA ILE A 882 42.54 -7.58 28.82
C ILE A 882 41.85 -7.61 27.44
N LEU A 883 41.86 -6.50 26.69
CA LEU A 883 41.32 -6.46 25.32
C LEU A 883 42.17 -7.25 24.31
N LEU A 884 43.49 -7.31 24.50
CA LEU A 884 44.40 -8.06 23.63
C LEU A 884 44.35 -9.56 23.88
N GLU A 885 44.12 -9.98 25.14
CA GLU A 885 44.00 -11.38 25.58
C GLU A 885 42.67 -12.01 25.10
N ASP A 886 41.57 -11.26 25.05
CA ASP A 886 40.25 -11.69 24.50
C ASP A 886 40.31 -12.00 22.98
N MET A 887 41.26 -11.40 22.26
CA MET A 887 41.46 -11.63 20.82
C MET A 887 42.39 -12.81 20.51
N GLN A 888 43.05 -13.40 21.51
CA GLN A 888 43.89 -14.59 21.36
C GLN A 888 43.35 -15.73 22.22
N ILE A 889 42.46 -16.55 21.65
CA ILE A 889 42.00 -17.78 22.30
C ILE A 889 43.16 -18.79 22.29
N ASP A 890 43.74 -19.06 23.46
CA ASP A 890 44.58 -20.25 23.65
C ASP A 890 43.66 -21.48 23.65
N PRO A 891 43.79 -22.43 22.71
CA PRO A 891 42.85 -23.56 22.60
C PRO A 891 42.78 -24.44 23.85
N GLU A 892 43.76 -24.35 24.75
CA GLU A 892 43.86 -25.19 25.95
C GLU A 892 43.32 -24.53 27.23
N GLU A 893 43.13 -23.20 27.28
CA GLU A 893 42.50 -22.52 28.43
C GLU A 893 41.11 -21.97 28.07
N GLN A 894 40.06 -22.64 28.55
CA GLN A 894 38.65 -22.21 28.38
C GLN A 894 38.31 -21.03 29.29
N THR A 895 38.86 -19.85 29.03
CA THR A 895 38.27 -18.59 29.52
C THR A 895 37.25 -18.10 28.50
N LEU A 896 36.02 -17.85 28.96
CA LEU A 896 34.93 -17.32 28.14
C LEU A 896 35.27 -15.88 27.70
N PRO A 897 35.05 -15.51 26.42
CA PRO A 897 35.27 -14.15 25.98
C PRO A 897 34.33 -13.18 26.69
N LEU A 898 34.79 -11.93 26.88
CA LEU A 898 34.03 -10.90 27.59
C LEU A 898 32.69 -10.61 26.89
N SER A 899 31.64 -10.36 27.67
CA SER A 899 30.36 -9.95 27.09
C SER A 899 30.50 -8.61 26.36
N LEU A 900 29.69 -8.36 25.31
CA LEU A 900 29.73 -7.10 24.55
C LEU A 900 29.63 -5.85 25.45
N ALA A 901 28.87 -5.95 26.54
CA ALA A 901 28.75 -4.89 27.54
C ALA A 901 30.05 -4.66 28.33
N GLU A 902 30.80 -5.72 28.64
CA GLU A 902 32.09 -5.62 29.32
C GLU A 902 33.17 -5.10 28.38
N ASN A 903 33.16 -5.51 27.11
CA ASN A 903 34.08 -4.98 26.09
C ASN A 903 33.86 -3.48 25.85
N ILE A 904 32.61 -3.01 25.77
CA ILE A 904 32.29 -1.58 25.69
C ILE A 904 32.74 -0.84 26.95
N ARG A 905 32.56 -1.44 28.15
CA ARG A 905 32.98 -0.83 29.42
C ARG A 905 34.50 -0.67 29.50
N VAL A 906 35.26 -1.71 29.14
CA VAL A 906 36.73 -1.69 29.14
C VAL A 906 37.24 -0.69 28.11
N GLY A 907 36.62 -0.61 26.92
CA GLY A 907 36.93 0.41 25.91
C GLY A 907 36.71 1.84 26.40
N TRP A 908 35.62 2.10 27.13
CA TRP A 908 35.34 3.40 27.74
C TRP A 908 36.34 3.80 28.84
N GLU A 909 36.71 2.86 29.71
CA GLU A 909 37.72 3.11 30.76
C GLU A 909 39.10 3.45 30.15
N ILE A 910 39.46 2.80 29.05
CA ILE A 910 40.67 3.08 28.28
C ILE A 910 40.60 4.47 27.62
N GLU A 911 39.45 4.83 27.02
CA GLU A 911 39.24 6.17 26.43
C GLU A 911 39.35 7.28 27.49
N GLU A 912 38.75 7.09 28.67
CA GLU A 912 38.80 8.05 29.77
C GLU A 912 40.24 8.21 30.31
N LEU A 913 40.97 7.10 30.49
CA LEU A 913 42.37 7.14 30.93
C LEU A 913 43.29 7.80 29.91
N LEU A 914 43.01 7.64 28.60
CA LEU A 914 43.74 8.32 27.52
C LEU A 914 43.50 9.83 27.53
N GLN A 915 42.24 10.27 27.64
CA GLN A 915 41.89 11.69 27.68
C GLN A 915 42.45 12.40 28.92
N GLN A 916 42.59 11.68 30.03
CA GLN A 916 43.13 12.21 31.29
C GLN A 916 44.66 12.05 31.43
N SER A 917 45.32 11.33 30.53
CA SER A 917 46.76 11.09 30.60
C SER A 917 47.54 12.10 29.76
N PRO A 918 48.46 12.87 30.35
CA PRO A 918 49.26 13.84 29.61
C PRO A 918 50.37 13.23 28.74
N PHE A 919 50.46 11.89 28.62
CA PHE A 919 51.57 11.18 27.95
C PHE A 919 51.27 10.72 26.53
N ILE A 920 50.00 10.62 26.15
CA ILE A 920 49.55 10.21 24.82
C ILE A 920 48.80 11.40 24.23
N ASP A 921 49.50 12.18 23.41
CA ASP A 921 48.87 13.25 22.64
C ASP A 921 48.09 12.62 21.48
N LEU A 922 46.79 12.38 21.71
CA LEU A 922 45.87 11.77 20.73
C LEU A 922 45.72 12.63 19.47
N ASP A 923 46.10 13.91 19.51
CA ASP A 923 46.05 14.81 18.35
C ASP A 923 47.29 14.67 17.44
N GLU A 924 48.41 14.12 17.92
CA GLU A 924 49.61 13.90 17.11
C GLU A 924 49.61 12.56 16.35
N ARG A 925 48.72 11.61 16.68
CA ARG A 925 48.63 10.31 16.00
C ARG A 925 47.22 10.03 15.48
N SER A 926 46.95 10.50 14.26
CA SER A 926 45.69 10.33 13.52
C SER A 926 45.22 8.89 13.40
N ASP A 927 46.15 7.95 13.43
CA ASP A 927 45.96 6.54 13.07
C ASP A 927 45.14 5.79 14.14
N LEU A 928 45.11 6.31 15.37
CA LEU A 928 44.35 5.75 16.49
C LEU A 928 42.85 6.14 16.47
N ARG A 929 42.43 7.07 15.60
CA ARG A 929 41.04 7.55 15.51
C ARG A 929 40.08 6.60 14.78
N HIS A 930 40.57 5.46 14.32
CA HIS A 930 39.81 4.49 13.53
C HIS A 930 39.68 3.12 14.21
N ILE A 931 39.96 3.04 15.51
CA ILE A 931 39.73 1.84 16.31
C ILE A 931 38.23 1.78 16.67
N PRO A 932 37.46 0.78 16.21
CA PRO A 932 36.06 0.64 16.61
C PRO A 932 35.97 0.38 18.11
N GLY A 933 35.23 1.22 18.84
CA GLY A 933 35.04 1.10 20.30
C GLY A 933 35.81 2.10 21.16
N ILE A 934 36.68 2.94 20.57
CA ILE A 934 37.37 4.03 21.28
C ILE A 934 37.27 5.28 20.40
N GLY A 935 36.18 6.04 20.55
CA GLY A 935 35.95 7.28 19.80
C GLY A 935 34.48 7.64 19.54
N TYR A 936 33.86 8.26 20.56
CA TYR A 936 32.66 9.12 20.55
C TYR A 936 31.28 8.56 20.09
N VAL A 937 30.50 8.09 21.06
CA VAL A 937 29.04 8.24 21.12
C VAL A 937 28.75 9.48 21.99
N SER A 938 27.93 10.45 21.54
CA SER A 938 27.65 11.66 22.34
C SER A 938 26.45 11.51 23.30
N ASP A 939 26.52 12.26 24.40
CA ASP A 939 25.87 12.14 25.73
C ASP A 939 24.34 12.34 25.87
N ASP A 940 23.49 11.98 24.91
CA ASP A 940 22.02 12.02 25.12
C ASP A 940 21.37 10.64 25.04
N PHE A 941 21.93 9.67 25.78
CA PHE A 941 21.37 8.32 25.94
C PHE A 941 20.55 8.22 27.25
N PRO A 942 19.27 7.79 27.22
CA PRO A 942 18.32 8.06 28.31
C PRO A 942 18.22 6.95 29.36
N PHE A 943 19.31 6.20 29.63
CA PHE A 943 19.28 5.10 30.61
C PHE A 943 20.33 5.32 31.69
N GLU A 944 19.87 5.45 32.94
CA GLU A 944 20.73 5.65 34.10
C GLU A 944 21.31 4.31 34.63
N SER A 945 20.90 3.15 34.06
CA SER A 945 21.45 1.82 34.38
C SER A 945 21.30 0.79 33.24
N ALA A 946 22.13 -0.27 33.28
CA ALA A 946 22.09 -1.38 32.30
C ALA A 946 20.77 -2.20 32.36
N GLU A 947 20.06 -2.18 33.49
CA GLU A 947 18.76 -2.83 33.64
C GLU A 947 17.63 -2.00 33.01
N ASP A 948 17.74 -0.65 32.99
CA ASP A 948 16.80 0.22 32.25
C ASP A 948 16.96 0.08 30.73
N MET A 949 18.18 -0.22 30.26
CA MET A 949 18.48 -0.48 28.84
C MET A 949 17.92 -1.84 28.37
N ALA A 950 17.84 -2.83 29.27
CA ALA A 950 17.26 -4.14 29.00
C ALA A 950 15.72 -4.17 29.12
N ALA A 951 15.13 -3.29 29.93
CA ALA A 951 13.70 -3.30 30.25
C ALA A 951 12.80 -2.53 29.26
N ASN A 952 13.36 -1.76 28.31
CA ASN A 952 12.57 -0.95 27.39
C ASN A 952 12.94 -1.22 25.92
N ALA A 953 12.47 -2.34 25.39
CA ALA A 953 12.77 -2.83 24.03
C ALA A 953 12.22 -1.96 22.88
N TRP A 954 11.48 -0.88 23.16
CA TRP A 954 10.67 -0.15 22.16
C TRP A 954 11.25 1.21 21.72
N TRP A 955 12.25 1.77 22.41
CA TRP A 955 12.71 3.16 22.19
C TRP A 955 14.09 3.34 21.54
N THR A 956 14.94 2.31 21.50
CA THR A 956 16.34 2.45 21.06
C THR A 956 16.51 2.77 19.58
N ASN A 957 15.49 2.52 18.75
CA ASN A 957 15.69 2.50 17.31
C ASN A 957 15.04 3.64 16.51
N TYR A 958 14.17 4.50 17.09
CA TYR A 958 13.33 5.42 16.30
C TYR A 958 13.48 6.95 16.51
N SER A 959 14.39 7.46 17.36
CA SER A 959 14.46 8.91 17.70
C SER A 959 15.68 9.70 17.19
N LEU A 960 16.70 9.08 16.58
CA LEU A 960 18.01 9.71 16.34
C LEU A 960 18.05 10.78 15.22
N HIS A 961 17.10 10.80 14.28
CA HIS A 961 17.20 11.69 13.11
C HIS A 961 16.74 13.14 13.32
N GLY A 962 15.94 13.43 14.37
CA GLY A 962 15.52 14.81 14.68
C GLY A 962 16.62 15.64 15.37
N PHE A 963 17.52 14.97 16.09
CA PHE A 963 18.53 15.63 16.94
C PHE A 963 19.77 16.06 16.15
N ILE A 964 20.18 15.27 15.15
CA ILE A 964 21.41 15.48 14.37
C ILE A 964 21.38 16.78 13.53
N ALA A 965 20.19 17.23 13.09
CA ALA A 965 20.05 18.48 12.34
C ALA A 965 20.27 19.74 13.21
N TYR A 966 19.93 19.67 14.50
CA TYR A 966 20.09 20.78 15.45
C TYR A 966 21.55 20.91 15.94
N THR A 967 22.22 19.78 16.14
CA THR A 967 23.61 19.75 16.62
C THR A 967 24.60 20.28 15.58
N ARG A 968 24.35 20.06 14.27
CA ARG A 968 25.18 20.58 13.18
C ARG A 968 25.15 22.12 13.05
N PHE A 969 24.05 22.75 13.48
CA PHE A 969 23.89 24.20 13.52
C PHE A 969 24.72 24.85 14.65
N LEU A 970 24.84 24.20 15.80
CA LEU A 970 25.60 24.70 16.95
C LEU A 970 27.12 24.53 16.79
N VAL A 971 27.56 23.51 16.04
CA VAL A 971 28.99 23.26 15.75
C VAL A 971 29.59 24.34 14.84
N LEU A 972 28.81 24.88 13.90
CA LEU A 972 29.22 25.99 13.02
C LEU A 972 29.44 27.31 13.79
N LEU A 973 28.68 27.54 14.87
CA LEU A 973 28.82 28.71 15.76
C LEU A 973 30.13 28.71 16.57
N ARG A 974 30.66 27.52 16.87
CA ARG A 974 31.85 27.35 17.72
C ARG A 974 33.17 27.55 16.96
N HIS A 975 33.18 27.32 15.66
CA HIS A 975 34.40 27.43 14.82
C HIS A 975 34.86 28.88 14.58
N PHE A 976 33.96 29.87 14.72
CA PHE A 976 34.27 31.28 14.45
C PHE A 976 34.83 32.08 15.64
N THR A 977 34.89 31.51 16.84
CA THR A 977 35.42 32.21 18.04
C THR A 977 36.94 32.09 18.23
N TYR A 978 37.66 31.34 17.39
CA TYR A 978 39.05 30.94 17.69
C TYR A 978 40.14 31.39 16.70
N LEU A 979 39.88 32.30 15.75
CA LEU A 979 40.96 32.93 14.99
C LEU A 979 41.15 34.41 15.36
N PRO A 980 42.31 34.78 15.96
CA PRO A 980 42.71 36.17 16.13
C PRO A 980 43.71 36.61 15.05
N LEU A 981 43.43 37.71 14.33
CA LEU A 981 44.46 38.49 13.63
C LEU A 981 44.37 40.00 13.91
N SER A 982 45.36 40.44 14.71
CA SER A 982 46.02 41.76 14.81
C SER A 982 45.20 43.04 14.56
N THR A 983 45.01 43.84 15.63
CA THR A 983 44.94 45.30 15.52
C THR A 983 46.26 45.93 16.01
N LYS A 984 46.89 46.70 15.12
CA LYS A 984 47.73 47.88 15.42
C LYS A 984 47.01 48.98 16.24
N ASP A 985 45.90 48.62 16.87
CA ASP A 985 45.13 49.42 17.80
C ASP A 985 44.62 48.46 18.89
N GLN A 986 45.52 48.02 19.77
CA GLN A 986 45.22 47.06 20.86
C GLN A 986 44.02 47.48 21.72
N ALA A 987 43.66 48.78 21.72
CA ALA A 987 42.46 49.27 22.37
C ALA A 987 41.17 48.77 21.67
N SER A 988 41.16 48.71 20.34
CA SER A 988 40.07 48.18 19.51
C SER A 988 39.95 46.65 19.60
N LEU A 989 41.06 45.90 19.68
CA LEU A 989 41.06 44.46 20.03
C LEU A 989 40.52 44.20 21.45
N ARG A 990 40.87 45.05 22.42
CA ARG A 990 40.33 44.96 23.79
C ARG A 990 38.85 45.34 23.86
N LYS A 991 38.41 46.32 23.07
CA LYS A 991 36.98 46.68 22.92
C LYS A 991 36.20 45.55 22.25
N LEU A 992 36.73 44.95 21.20
CA LEU A 992 36.12 43.78 20.53
C LEU A 992 36.03 42.58 21.48
N ARG A 993 37.09 42.26 22.23
CA ARG A 993 37.06 41.22 23.29
C ARG A 993 36.11 41.56 24.45
N LYS A 994 35.99 42.85 24.84
CA LYS A 994 35.01 43.32 25.84
C LYS A 994 33.57 43.32 25.33
N VAL A 995 33.36 43.57 24.04
CA VAL A 995 32.04 43.47 23.40
C VAL A 995 31.67 42.01 23.20
N ILE A 996 32.57 41.10 22.79
CA ILE A 996 32.35 39.65 22.83
C ILE A 996 32.04 39.19 24.26
N ALA A 997 32.74 39.73 25.27
CA ALA A 997 32.49 39.42 26.69
C ALA A 997 31.17 40.00 27.21
N ALA A 998 30.76 41.20 26.80
CA ALA A 998 29.48 41.81 27.14
C ALA A 998 28.33 41.20 26.33
N TRP A 999 28.58 40.71 25.11
CA TRP A 999 27.61 40.00 24.27
C TRP A 999 27.42 38.55 24.73
N LYS A 1000 28.46 37.91 25.26
CA LYS A 1000 28.35 36.67 26.06
C LYS A 1000 27.51 36.88 27.34
N GLN A 1001 27.39 38.13 27.81
CA GLN A 1001 26.60 38.51 28.99
C GLN A 1001 25.18 38.95 28.64
N ASP A 1002 24.98 39.70 27.56
CA ASP A 1002 23.67 40.22 27.14
C ASP A 1002 22.95 39.30 26.13
N TRP A 1003 23.54 38.24 25.56
CA TRP A 1003 22.80 37.15 24.84
C TRP A 1003 22.24 36.08 25.79
N LEU A 1004 22.61 36.17 27.08
CA LEU A 1004 21.82 35.60 28.18
C LEU A 1004 20.64 36.52 28.56
N GLU A 1005 20.61 37.81 28.17
CA GLU A 1005 19.69 38.85 28.71
C GLU A 1005 19.24 39.98 27.73
N GLY A 1006 19.19 39.70 26.42
CA GLY A 1006 18.96 40.74 25.41
C GLY A 1006 18.63 40.16 24.04
N PRO A 1007 17.42 40.40 23.51
CA PRO A 1007 16.94 39.70 22.34
C PRO A 1007 17.51 40.40 21.11
N LEU A 1008 18.05 39.71 20.10
CA LEU A 1008 18.09 40.34 18.79
C LEU A 1008 17.99 39.35 17.62
N PRO A 1009 17.30 39.81 16.57
CA PRO A 1009 16.60 39.02 15.58
C PRO A 1009 17.45 38.81 14.34
N ASP A 1010 16.79 38.14 13.41
CA ASP A 1010 17.14 37.89 12.02
C ASP A 1010 17.81 39.07 11.33
N ILE A 1011 19.13 38.96 11.19
CA ILE A 1011 19.79 39.48 9.99
C ILE A 1011 19.72 38.35 8.99
N HIS A 1012 18.65 38.38 8.20
CA HIS A 1012 18.55 37.62 6.98
C HIS A 1012 19.74 37.95 6.08
N TYR A 1013 20.32 36.89 5.55
CA TYR A 1013 21.20 36.90 4.40
C TYR A 1013 20.50 35.99 3.38
N THR A 1014 19.94 36.54 2.31
CA THR A 1014 19.18 35.77 1.30
C THR A 1014 20.08 34.88 0.46
N SER A 1015 21.40 35.13 0.41
CA SER A 1015 22.36 34.19 -0.19
C SER A 1015 23.72 34.26 0.50
N PRO A 1016 23.96 33.51 1.58
CA PRO A 1016 25.23 33.52 2.34
C PRO A 1016 26.49 33.35 1.48
N SER A 1017 26.35 32.75 0.29
CA SER A 1017 27.37 32.61 -0.76
C SER A 1017 27.98 33.95 -1.18
N GLU A 1018 27.20 35.02 -1.41
CA GLU A 1018 27.74 36.32 -1.83
C GLU A 1018 28.23 37.15 -0.63
N MET A 1019 27.94 36.84 0.64
CA MET A 1019 28.50 37.58 1.79
C MET A 1019 29.87 37.09 2.19
N ALA A 1020 30.08 35.77 2.17
CA ALA A 1020 31.41 35.20 2.32
C ALA A 1020 32.29 35.69 1.16
N LEU A 1021 31.79 35.67 -0.08
CA LEU A 1021 32.57 36.13 -1.24
C LEU A 1021 32.86 37.63 -1.20
N LYS A 1022 31.92 38.43 -0.65
CA LYS A 1022 32.15 39.87 -0.51
C LYS A 1022 33.15 40.11 0.67
N ALA A 1023 32.86 39.63 1.85
CA ALA A 1023 33.52 40.14 3.05
C ALA A 1023 34.93 39.65 3.28
N SER A 1024 35.23 38.60 2.55
CA SER A 1024 36.51 38.19 2.03
C SER A 1024 37.35 39.29 1.36
N ASN A 1025 36.84 40.45 0.91
CA ASN A 1025 37.68 41.52 0.32
C ASN A 1025 37.89 42.73 1.25
N ILE A 1026 38.83 42.71 2.22
CA ILE A 1026 39.62 43.91 2.63
C ILE A 1026 39.38 44.69 4.00
N LEU A 1027 38.23 44.65 4.71
CA LEU A 1027 37.65 45.50 5.85
C LEU A 1027 36.10 45.59 5.71
N ASP A 1028 35.61 44.73 4.92
CA ASP A 1028 35.38 45.11 3.53
C ASP A 1028 35.56 43.71 2.97
N GLN A 1029 34.63 43.18 2.21
CA GLN A 1029 33.26 43.62 2.22
C GLN A 1029 32.56 43.23 3.58
N HIS A 1030 33.36 42.99 4.66
CA HIS A 1030 33.16 42.51 6.06
C HIS A 1030 32.28 43.37 6.95
N LEU A 1031 32.12 44.65 6.62
CA LEU A 1031 31.15 45.54 7.26
C LEU A 1031 29.78 45.55 6.55
N PHE A 1032 29.73 45.12 5.28
CA PHE A 1032 28.70 45.60 4.36
C PHE A 1032 27.43 44.77 4.31
N ARG A 1033 27.45 43.44 4.12
CA ARG A 1033 26.14 42.78 4.05
C ARG A 1033 25.41 42.74 5.40
N LYS A 1034 26.14 42.90 6.52
CA LYS A 1034 25.63 43.00 7.90
C LYS A 1034 24.53 44.07 8.08
N LYS A 1035 24.40 45.06 7.18
CA LYS A 1035 23.38 46.13 7.23
C LYS A 1035 22.30 46.04 6.14
N HIS A 1036 22.53 45.30 5.06
CA HIS A 1036 21.75 45.49 3.82
C HIS A 1036 20.44 44.69 3.77
N GLU A 1037 20.32 43.59 4.50
CA GLU A 1037 19.03 42.91 4.65
C GLU A 1037 18.39 43.11 6.02
N GLU A 1038 19.13 43.73 6.96
CA GLU A 1038 18.66 44.30 8.25
C GLU A 1038 17.42 45.23 8.10
N ILE A 1039 16.89 45.47 6.89
CA ILE A 1039 15.81 46.43 6.62
C ILE A 1039 14.76 45.93 5.59
N PHE A 1040 15.06 45.05 4.63
CA PHE A 1040 14.38 45.20 3.32
C PHE A 1040 13.24 44.25 2.96
N GLN A 1041 13.11 43.06 3.54
CA GLN A 1041 11.98 42.16 3.17
C GLN A 1041 10.86 42.15 4.18
N LEU A 1042 11.00 43.04 5.15
CA LEU A 1042 10.12 43.22 6.26
C LEU A 1042 8.75 43.83 5.79
N PRO A 1043 7.61 43.08 5.60
CA PRO A 1043 6.24 43.65 5.42
C PRO A 1043 5.56 44.36 6.65
N ASP A 1044 5.54 45.69 6.66
CA ASP A 1044 4.72 46.72 7.37
C ASP A 1044 3.79 46.45 8.60
N TYR A 1045 3.89 45.37 9.36
CA TYR A 1045 3.76 45.44 10.85
C TYR A 1045 5.14 45.18 11.49
N GLU A 1046 6.14 45.34 10.65
CA GLU A 1046 7.39 44.60 10.63
C GLU A 1046 8.51 45.05 11.54
N VAL A 1047 8.07 45.76 12.52
CA VAL A 1047 8.89 46.67 13.30
C VAL A 1047 7.95 47.09 14.43
N LEU A 1048 6.66 47.14 14.08
CA LEU A 1048 5.56 47.78 14.74
C LEU A 1048 5.03 46.91 15.85
N LYS A 1049 5.77 46.92 16.96
CA LYS A 1049 5.46 46.33 18.28
C LYS A 1049 6.02 44.93 18.51
N ARG A 1050 7.09 44.55 17.82
CA ARG A 1050 7.59 43.16 17.70
C ARG A 1050 8.15 42.47 18.94
N LEU A 1051 7.82 43.02 20.11
CA LEU A 1051 7.68 42.30 21.38
C LEU A 1051 6.26 42.63 21.92
N HIS A 1052 5.38 41.64 22.12
CA HIS A 1052 4.08 41.85 22.78
C HIS A 1052 3.65 40.64 23.66
N SER A 1053 2.69 40.89 24.55
CA SER A 1053 2.41 40.21 25.83
C SER A 1053 1.83 38.79 25.85
N ASP A 1054 1.52 38.14 24.72
CA ASP A 1054 0.79 36.86 24.71
C ASP A 1054 1.67 35.64 24.41
N ASP A 1055 2.83 35.79 23.77
CA ASP A 1055 3.76 34.65 23.54
C ASP A 1055 4.52 34.25 24.82
N ILE A 1056 4.41 35.12 25.81
CA ILE A 1056 4.57 34.96 27.26
C ILE A 1056 3.61 33.91 27.88
N GLN A 1057 2.55 33.45 27.21
CA GLN A 1057 1.63 32.44 27.73
C GLN A 1057 1.96 30.98 27.33
N LEU A 1058 2.55 30.74 26.16
CA LEU A 1058 2.86 29.37 25.71
C LEU A 1058 4.05 28.75 26.49
N ALA A 1059 5.02 29.58 26.87
CA ALA A 1059 6.09 29.23 27.80
C ALA A 1059 5.57 28.86 29.22
N ASN A 1060 4.34 29.25 29.59
CA ASN A 1060 3.74 28.94 30.88
C ASN A 1060 2.87 27.66 30.86
N GLY A 1061 2.32 27.25 29.72
CA GLY A 1061 1.51 26.03 29.59
C GLY A 1061 2.31 24.73 29.77
N PHE A 1062 3.50 24.67 29.21
CA PHE A 1062 4.35 23.46 29.26
C PHE A 1062 4.92 23.21 30.67
N ARG A 1063 5.25 24.29 31.40
CA ARG A 1063 5.80 24.27 32.76
C ARG A 1063 4.84 23.67 33.81
N ASN A 1064 3.53 23.77 33.60
CA ASN A 1064 2.51 23.24 34.53
C ASN A 1064 2.28 21.73 34.38
N SER A 1065 2.51 21.16 33.19
CA SER A 1065 2.34 19.71 32.94
C SER A 1065 3.44 18.87 33.61
N MET A 1066 4.66 19.40 33.68
CA MET A 1066 5.82 18.77 34.34
C MET A 1066 5.70 18.71 35.88
N ALA A 1067 5.07 19.70 36.52
CA ALA A 1067 4.94 19.76 37.97
C ALA A 1067 3.98 18.70 38.56
N GLN A 1068 2.99 18.27 37.78
CA GLN A 1068 1.92 17.40 38.27
C GLN A 1068 2.34 15.91 38.38
N ARG A 1069 3.26 15.45 37.53
CA ARG A 1069 3.81 14.08 37.58
C ARG A 1069 4.82 13.88 38.72
N PHE A 1070 5.56 14.93 39.05
CA PHE A 1070 6.62 14.90 40.06
C PHE A 1070 6.09 14.67 41.50
N GLU A 1071 4.90 15.18 41.83
CA GLU A 1071 4.26 14.98 43.15
C GLU A 1071 3.73 13.55 43.35
N THR A 1072 3.43 12.82 42.26
CA THR A 1072 2.91 11.44 42.34
C THR A 1072 4.01 10.45 42.75
N VAL A 1073 5.23 10.65 42.25
CA VAL A 1073 6.40 9.81 42.54
C VAL A 1073 6.92 10.05 43.97
N LYS A 1074 6.83 11.29 44.45
CA LYS A 1074 7.26 11.72 45.79
C LYS A 1074 6.42 11.11 46.93
N GLY A 1075 5.13 10.83 46.70
CA GLY A 1075 4.27 10.17 47.69
C GLY A 1075 4.66 8.72 47.95
N GLN A 1076 5.04 7.99 46.90
CA GLN A 1076 5.41 6.57 46.96
C GLN A 1076 6.73 6.35 47.73
N VAL A 1077 7.72 7.20 47.48
CA VAL A 1077 9.06 7.12 48.09
C VAL A 1077 9.03 7.40 49.60
N ILE A 1078 8.11 8.25 50.08
CA ILE A 1078 7.99 8.57 51.51
C ILE A 1078 7.38 7.40 52.31
N GLU A 1079 6.50 6.61 51.70
CA GLU A 1079 5.85 5.45 52.34
C GLU A 1079 6.82 4.27 52.53
N ASP A 1080 7.76 4.10 51.59
CA ASP A 1080 8.80 3.08 51.63
C ASP A 1080 9.94 3.42 52.62
N LEU A 1081 10.26 4.70 52.77
CA LEU A 1081 11.27 5.16 53.74
C LEU A 1081 10.80 5.05 55.21
N LYS A 1082 9.48 5.12 55.49
CA LYS A 1082 8.90 4.87 56.82
C LYS A 1082 8.96 3.39 57.23
N LYS A 1083 8.79 2.47 56.28
CA LYS A 1083 8.89 1.01 56.52
C LYS A 1083 10.31 0.57 56.87
N LEU A 1084 11.33 1.30 56.42
CA LEU A 1084 12.74 1.03 56.68
C LEU A 1084 13.27 1.63 57.99
N GLY A 1085 12.41 2.28 58.79
CA GLY A 1085 12.79 2.86 60.09
C GLY A 1085 13.86 3.96 60.01
N LYS A 1086 14.10 4.52 58.82
CA LYS A 1086 15.14 5.54 58.58
C LYS A 1086 14.64 6.98 58.72
N ILE A 1087 13.38 7.19 59.09
CA ILE A 1087 12.79 8.49 59.43
C ILE A 1087 11.69 8.25 60.48
N PRO A 1088 11.52 9.08 61.53
CA PRO A 1088 10.36 9.00 62.43
C PRO A 1088 9.01 9.24 61.72
#